data_AF-A0A8B7E0T7-F1
#
_entry.id   AF-A0A8B7E0T7-F1
#
_cell.length_a   1.000
_cell.length_b   1.000
_cell.length_c   1.000
_cell.angle_alpha   90.00
_cell.angle_beta   90.00
_cell.angle_gamma   90.00
#
_symmetry.space_group_name_H-M   'P 1'
#
loop_
_entity.id
_entity.type
_entity.pdbx_description
1 polymer ?
#
loop_
_entity_poly.entity_id
_entity_poly.type
_entity_poly.pdbx_seq_one_letter_code
_entity_poly.pdbx_strand_id
1 'polypeptide(L)'
;SRNELTADDFIPYCCELISNKIGSDWIQLGRHLGLSDSDLKYIDSYSIDSYKKADKVLKTWNQTNGHISWELLKNVLIAFKRLDIVLELERKLEDLLVSAKLKHFYLERYGKIYEVQPPLKAPVKVDLIHKFTDLCIVDAAETRMDAVLSVERKEFLEKQIRYTPVTYSEIFMREKSVILISGIAGIGKTWLLRKCLLDWSNGLIWKNVELVFYLECRKINQYENISTINDLLSVFYKDIISNFNISIHTTLFIIDGLDEFKFFNELSNPGLKCNYPIVNVLAEIQNYKHLVAGRVYAIDQYQSIYTDRSDKYTIQIMGFNKDGITNYVENNVNEENKEIVKATLKESPIAKAMASVPFYLSSMCKNISDSKNIYKHSFLTMTDLYANIFLYFLQKHIIKDNKTFYQIMENDSNKKYILIICKIAFKLLVENKVIFSKVEFQTFVSGFDNEGNFLNEGNFFGFIEKIETNLGCYYQFAHLTIMEFCASVFAYNCLSSDKIMTNKKLKSCLSMICGLANKNQNSCIKFLNLNPSKNFLKESLPLFLIFDRLSKSDDFNDYHSLFIECFYESGSSFTDEINSIVDKRVSVRVVEFHRPTKFEEWKPKDKIEVLRISISDYLLTKKDFEEIFFPWVDLCEELVLRLHDDIDFFKDFYKWIRHSNIKKFKINYRGKDFRNL
;
A
#
# COMPACT_ATOMS: atom_id res chain seq x y z
N SER A 1 -2.07 -30.42 -24.68
CA SER A 1 -2.91 -31.59 -25.05
C SER A 1 -2.63 -32.74 -24.07
N ARG A 2 -3.51 -33.76 -23.93
CA ARG A 2 -3.25 -34.92 -23.04
C ARG A 2 -1.99 -35.72 -23.40
N ASN A 3 -1.40 -35.42 -24.56
CA ASN A 3 -0.17 -36.01 -25.09
C ASN A 3 1.10 -35.19 -24.79
N GLU A 4 1.02 -34.13 -23.97
CA GLU A 4 2.18 -33.28 -23.61
C GLU A 4 2.79 -33.61 -22.24
N LEU A 5 2.23 -34.56 -21.48
CA LEU A 5 2.83 -35.02 -20.22
C LEU A 5 4.08 -35.86 -20.54
N THR A 6 5.21 -35.56 -19.89
CA THR A 6 6.40 -36.39 -20.04
C THR A 6 6.18 -37.78 -19.44
N ALA A 7 6.90 -38.79 -19.91
CA ALA A 7 6.80 -40.14 -19.35
C ALA A 7 7.11 -40.17 -17.84
N ASP A 8 7.98 -39.27 -17.38
CA ASP A 8 8.38 -39.14 -15.97
C ASP A 8 7.25 -38.56 -15.10
N ASP A 9 6.36 -37.74 -15.66
CA ASP A 9 5.18 -37.22 -14.96
C ASP A 9 3.98 -38.18 -15.05
N PHE A 10 3.85 -38.90 -16.18
CA PHE A 10 2.71 -39.76 -16.49
C PHE A 10 2.76 -41.13 -15.80
N ILE A 11 3.94 -41.77 -15.77
CA ILE A 11 4.10 -43.14 -15.27
C ILE A 11 3.79 -43.25 -13.77
N PRO A 12 4.36 -42.45 -12.85
CA PRO A 12 4.11 -42.58 -11.41
C PRO A 12 2.62 -42.47 -11.04
N TYR A 13 1.89 -41.66 -11.79
CA TYR A 13 0.48 -41.39 -11.57
C TYR A 13 -0.42 -42.55 -12.04
N CYS A 14 -0.07 -43.18 -13.15
CA CYS A 14 -0.73 -44.40 -13.62
C CYS A 14 -0.38 -45.60 -12.73
N CYS A 15 0.87 -45.67 -12.24
CA CYS A 15 1.37 -46.76 -11.42
C CYS A 15 0.53 -47.02 -10.19
N GLU A 16 0.17 -45.98 -9.43
CA GLU A 16 -0.59 -46.14 -8.19
C GLU A 16 -1.95 -46.80 -8.42
N LEU A 17 -2.69 -46.34 -9.43
CA LEU A 17 -4.01 -46.91 -9.75
C LEU A 17 -3.90 -48.31 -10.35
N ILE A 18 -2.95 -48.51 -11.26
CA ILE A 18 -2.69 -49.81 -11.89
C ILE A 18 -2.25 -50.82 -10.82
N SER A 19 -1.35 -50.46 -9.91
CA SER A 19 -0.88 -51.36 -8.85
C SER A 19 -1.99 -51.74 -7.89
N ASN A 20 -2.82 -50.77 -7.48
CA ASN A 20 -3.87 -50.99 -6.50
C ASN A 20 -5.05 -51.77 -7.07
N LYS A 21 -5.41 -51.53 -8.33
CA LYS A 21 -6.62 -52.11 -8.94
C LYS A 21 -6.38 -53.34 -9.79
N ILE A 22 -5.18 -53.57 -10.31
CA ILE A 22 -4.86 -54.74 -11.15
C ILE A 22 -4.29 -55.90 -10.33
N GLY A 23 -3.62 -55.62 -9.21
CA GLY A 23 -3.18 -56.65 -8.27
C GLY A 23 -2.30 -57.72 -8.95
N SER A 24 -2.72 -58.99 -8.90
CA SER A 24 -2.01 -60.15 -9.46
C SER A 24 -2.04 -60.26 -10.99
N ASP A 25 -2.94 -59.54 -11.67
CA ASP A 25 -3.16 -59.70 -13.12
C ASP A 25 -2.19 -58.89 -13.99
N TRP A 26 -1.18 -58.27 -13.37
CA TRP A 26 -0.22 -57.38 -14.03
C TRP A 26 0.61 -58.08 -15.13
N ILE A 27 0.82 -59.40 -15.05
CA ILE A 27 1.48 -60.18 -16.11
C ILE A 27 0.62 -60.19 -17.38
N GLN A 28 -0.70 -60.35 -17.23
CA GLN A 28 -1.62 -60.32 -18.38
C GLN A 28 -1.72 -58.91 -18.96
N LEU A 29 -1.70 -57.88 -18.13
CA LEU A 29 -1.61 -56.49 -18.58
C LEU A 29 -0.32 -56.27 -19.38
N GLY A 30 0.83 -56.74 -18.88
CA GLY A 30 2.12 -56.64 -19.55
C GLY A 30 2.14 -57.25 -20.95
N ARG A 31 1.44 -58.38 -21.14
CA ARG A 31 1.25 -59.00 -22.46
C ARG A 31 0.38 -58.15 -23.38
N HIS A 32 -0.69 -57.54 -22.86
CA HIS A 32 -1.52 -56.60 -23.64
C HIS A 32 -0.78 -55.30 -24.00
N LEU A 33 0.22 -54.92 -23.19
CA LEU A 33 1.14 -53.82 -23.48
C LEU A 33 2.24 -54.21 -24.50
N GLY A 34 2.29 -55.47 -24.94
CA GLY A 34 3.25 -55.96 -25.94
C GLY A 34 4.63 -56.31 -25.38
N LEU A 35 4.77 -56.50 -24.06
CA LEU A 35 6.02 -56.92 -23.43
C LEU A 35 6.28 -58.42 -23.62
N SER A 36 7.56 -58.81 -23.70
CA SER A 36 7.95 -60.21 -23.84
C SER A 36 7.75 -61.00 -22.54
N ASP A 37 7.47 -62.30 -22.63
CA ASP A 37 7.37 -63.17 -21.45
C ASP A 37 8.69 -63.26 -20.65
N SER A 38 9.84 -63.01 -21.29
CA SER A 38 11.14 -62.90 -20.61
C SER A 38 11.22 -61.66 -19.72
N ASP A 39 10.78 -60.49 -20.22
CA ASP A 39 10.79 -59.24 -19.46
C ASP A 39 9.85 -59.31 -18.27
N LEU A 40 8.66 -59.89 -18.46
CA LEU A 40 7.67 -60.05 -17.40
C LEU A 40 8.15 -61.00 -16.30
N LYS A 41 8.79 -62.11 -16.64
CA LYS A 41 9.40 -63.02 -15.65
C LYS A 41 10.55 -62.36 -14.88
N TYR A 42 11.36 -61.54 -15.57
CA TYR A 42 12.42 -60.78 -14.92
C TYR A 42 11.84 -59.77 -13.91
N ILE A 43 10.78 -59.04 -14.29
CA ILE A 43 10.11 -58.07 -13.40
C ILE A 43 9.46 -58.77 -12.20
N ASP A 44 8.83 -59.95 -12.40
CA ASP A 44 8.19 -60.72 -11.32
C ASP A 44 9.19 -61.22 -10.27
N SER A 45 10.35 -61.71 -10.73
CA SER A 45 11.39 -62.26 -9.84
C SER A 45 12.11 -61.20 -9.00
N TYR A 46 12.17 -59.95 -9.48
CA TYR A 46 13.00 -58.91 -8.87
C TYR A 46 12.23 -57.94 -7.96
N SER A 47 10.90 -58.02 -7.87
CA SER A 47 10.11 -57.03 -7.14
C SER A 47 8.90 -57.68 -6.49
N ILE A 48 8.80 -57.65 -5.16
CA ILE A 48 7.68 -58.28 -4.42
C ILE A 48 6.47 -57.33 -4.34
N ASP A 49 6.72 -56.03 -4.41
CA ASP A 49 5.72 -54.96 -4.27
C ASP A 49 4.99 -54.68 -5.59
N SER A 50 3.65 -54.73 -5.55
CA SER A 50 2.75 -54.45 -6.68
C SER A 50 2.99 -53.08 -7.32
N TYR A 51 3.36 -52.06 -6.53
CA TYR A 51 3.69 -50.74 -7.05
C TYR A 51 4.97 -50.78 -7.90
N LYS A 52 6.04 -51.40 -7.38
CA LYS A 52 7.31 -51.57 -8.11
C LYS A 52 7.16 -52.44 -9.37
N LYS A 53 6.27 -53.43 -9.34
CA LYS A 53 5.92 -54.22 -10.54
C LYS A 53 5.24 -53.34 -11.59
N ALA A 54 4.24 -52.55 -11.21
CA ALA A 54 3.55 -51.63 -12.12
C ALA A 54 4.49 -50.56 -12.71
N ASP A 55 5.35 -49.96 -11.88
CA ASP A 55 6.37 -48.99 -12.31
C ASP A 55 7.36 -49.57 -13.32
N LYS A 56 7.90 -50.76 -13.06
CA LYS A 56 8.79 -51.44 -14.00
C LYS A 56 8.09 -51.82 -15.30
N VAL A 57 6.87 -52.34 -15.24
CA VAL A 57 6.08 -52.70 -16.44
C VAL A 57 5.87 -51.48 -17.32
N LEU A 58 5.45 -50.34 -16.74
CA LEU A 58 5.22 -49.12 -17.51
C LEU A 58 6.52 -48.50 -18.03
N LYS A 59 7.62 -48.54 -17.26
CA LYS A 59 8.94 -48.07 -17.74
C LYS A 59 9.50 -48.94 -18.87
N THR A 60 9.42 -50.27 -18.75
CA THR A 60 9.82 -51.18 -19.82
C THR A 60 8.93 -50.98 -21.04
N TRP A 61 7.63 -50.80 -20.86
CA TRP A 61 6.71 -50.48 -21.96
C TRP A 61 7.08 -49.18 -22.68
N ASN A 62 7.54 -48.15 -21.94
CA ASN A 62 8.04 -46.90 -22.51
C ASN A 62 9.28 -47.12 -23.38
N GLN A 63 10.22 -47.93 -22.87
CA GLN A 63 11.47 -48.25 -23.56
C GLN A 63 11.23 -49.05 -24.84
N THR A 64 10.25 -49.97 -24.83
CA THR A 64 9.92 -50.81 -25.99
C THR A 64 9.18 -50.04 -27.09
N ASN A 65 8.27 -49.12 -26.73
CA ASN A 65 7.41 -48.42 -27.69
C ASN A 65 7.84 -46.98 -28.02
N GLY A 66 8.90 -46.46 -27.40
CA GLY A 66 9.51 -45.17 -27.69
C GLY A 66 8.71 -43.94 -27.23
N HIS A 67 7.38 -44.03 -27.08
CA HIS A 67 6.55 -42.96 -26.54
C HIS A 67 5.26 -43.51 -25.89
N ILE A 68 5.11 -43.32 -24.58
CA ILE A 68 3.84 -43.58 -23.87
C ILE A 68 2.90 -42.39 -24.03
N SER A 69 1.64 -42.67 -24.39
CA SER A 69 0.55 -41.68 -24.34
C SER A 69 -0.67 -42.24 -23.59
N TRP A 70 -1.48 -41.34 -23.05
CA TRP A 70 -2.76 -41.70 -22.43
C TRP A 70 -3.66 -42.49 -23.39
N GLU A 71 -3.72 -42.11 -24.67
CA GLU A 71 -4.58 -42.82 -25.64
C GLU A 71 -4.15 -44.26 -25.87
N LEU A 72 -2.84 -44.53 -25.92
CA LEU A 72 -2.31 -45.89 -26.04
C LEU A 72 -2.66 -46.72 -24.81
N LEU A 73 -2.44 -46.18 -23.61
CA LEU A 73 -2.77 -46.87 -22.36
C LEU A 73 -4.29 -47.09 -22.22
N LYS A 74 -5.10 -46.10 -22.60
CA LYS A 74 -6.57 -46.18 -22.62
C LYS A 74 -7.05 -47.31 -23.52
N ASN A 75 -6.52 -47.41 -24.74
CA ASN A 75 -6.89 -48.48 -25.68
C ASN A 75 -6.53 -49.86 -25.11
N VAL A 76 -5.36 -50.00 -24.48
CA VAL A 76 -4.95 -51.25 -23.83
C VAL A 76 -5.86 -51.60 -22.65
N LEU A 77 -6.19 -50.64 -21.79
CA LEU A 77 -7.06 -50.86 -20.63
C LEU A 77 -8.51 -51.19 -21.04
N ILE A 78 -9.01 -50.58 -22.13
CA ILE A 78 -10.31 -50.93 -22.72
C ILE A 78 -10.30 -52.36 -23.24
N ALA A 79 -9.25 -52.75 -23.99
CA ALA A 79 -9.09 -54.11 -24.49
C ALA A 79 -8.96 -55.12 -23.34
N PHE A 80 -8.30 -54.73 -22.25
CA PHE A 80 -8.16 -55.50 -21.01
C PHE A 80 -9.41 -55.45 -20.10
N LYS A 81 -10.51 -54.85 -20.57
CA LYS A 81 -11.81 -54.76 -19.87
C LYS A 81 -11.76 -54.05 -18.50
N ARG A 82 -10.86 -53.08 -18.33
CA ARG A 82 -10.70 -52.27 -17.10
C ARG A 82 -11.21 -50.85 -17.27
N LEU A 83 -12.48 -50.71 -17.66
CA LEU A 83 -13.15 -49.40 -17.79
C LEU A 83 -13.21 -48.63 -16.47
N ASP A 84 -13.20 -49.34 -15.34
CA ASP A 84 -13.12 -48.77 -13.99
C ASP A 84 -11.83 -47.98 -13.76
N ILE A 85 -10.71 -48.48 -14.29
CA ILE A 85 -9.41 -47.79 -14.23
C ILE A 85 -9.37 -46.65 -15.25
N VAL A 86 -9.95 -46.86 -16.43
CA VAL A 86 -10.01 -45.82 -17.48
C VAL A 86 -10.73 -44.58 -16.97
N LEU A 87 -11.96 -44.72 -16.46
CA LEU A 87 -12.74 -43.57 -15.99
C LEU A 87 -12.05 -42.81 -14.85
N GLU A 88 -11.38 -43.52 -13.95
CA GLU A 88 -10.68 -42.91 -12.82
C GLU A 88 -9.38 -42.21 -13.26
N LEU A 89 -8.61 -42.82 -14.18
CA LEU A 89 -7.45 -42.19 -14.79
C LEU A 89 -7.83 -41.00 -15.66
N GLU A 90 -8.95 -41.03 -16.38
CA GLU A 90 -9.42 -39.89 -17.16
C GLU A 90 -9.70 -38.67 -16.29
N ARG A 91 -10.43 -38.88 -15.18
CA ARG A 91 -10.69 -37.84 -14.19
C ARG A 91 -9.38 -37.29 -13.63
N LYS A 92 -8.54 -38.18 -13.11
CA LYS A 92 -7.24 -37.85 -12.52
C LYS A 92 -6.29 -37.13 -13.52
N LEU A 93 -6.32 -37.49 -14.81
CA LEU A 93 -5.52 -36.83 -15.86
C LEU A 93 -6.08 -35.46 -16.26
N GLU A 94 -7.41 -35.27 -16.25
CA GLU A 94 -8.03 -33.95 -16.39
C GLU A 94 -7.58 -33.02 -15.26
N ASP A 95 -7.51 -33.53 -14.03
CA ASP A 95 -7.08 -32.79 -12.85
C ASP A 95 -5.61 -32.34 -12.95
N LEU A 96 -4.72 -33.24 -13.36
CA LEU A 96 -3.31 -32.96 -13.64
C LEU A 96 -3.15 -31.90 -14.74
N LEU A 97 -3.98 -31.96 -15.77
CA LEU A 97 -3.98 -31.00 -16.86
C LEU A 97 -4.40 -29.61 -16.38
N VAL A 98 -5.40 -29.50 -15.50
CA VAL A 98 -5.84 -28.21 -14.93
C VAL A 98 -4.74 -27.62 -14.04
N SER A 99 -4.14 -28.42 -13.14
CA SER A 99 -3.04 -27.97 -12.31
C SER A 99 -1.84 -27.49 -13.15
N ALA A 100 -1.42 -28.28 -14.15
CA ALA A 100 -0.33 -27.91 -15.05
C ALA A 100 -0.64 -26.63 -15.84
N LYS A 101 -1.87 -26.48 -16.35
CA LYS A 101 -2.32 -25.26 -17.04
C LYS A 101 -2.33 -24.04 -16.12
N LEU A 102 -2.75 -24.18 -14.86
CA LEU A 102 -2.70 -23.08 -13.88
C LEU A 102 -1.26 -22.66 -13.58
N LYS A 103 -0.37 -23.63 -13.35
CA LYS A 103 1.06 -23.36 -13.13
C LYS A 103 1.68 -22.65 -14.34
N HIS A 104 1.43 -23.15 -15.54
CA HIS A 104 1.88 -22.52 -16.78
C HIS A 104 1.33 -21.09 -16.92
N PHE A 105 0.03 -20.92 -16.68
CA PHE A 105 -0.62 -19.61 -16.73
C PHE A 105 0.04 -18.60 -15.78
N TYR A 106 0.40 -18.99 -14.55
CA TYR A 106 1.10 -18.09 -13.63
C TYR A 106 2.56 -17.85 -14.02
N LEU A 107 3.28 -18.85 -14.52
CA LEU A 107 4.64 -18.67 -15.03
C LEU A 107 4.67 -17.70 -16.21
N GLU A 108 3.72 -17.81 -17.14
CA GLU A 108 3.59 -16.87 -18.26
C GLU A 108 3.17 -15.48 -17.80
N ARG A 109 2.13 -15.42 -16.96
CA ARG A 109 1.51 -14.14 -16.54
C ARG A 109 2.38 -13.37 -15.55
N TYR A 110 3.07 -14.06 -14.65
CA TYR A 110 3.81 -13.45 -13.54
C TYR A 110 5.32 -13.65 -13.60
N GLY A 111 5.84 -14.62 -14.36
CA GLY A 111 7.28 -14.88 -14.43
C GLY A 111 8.02 -13.69 -15.04
N LYS A 112 7.46 -13.17 -16.13
CA LYS A 112 7.88 -11.90 -16.76
C LYS A 112 6.71 -10.93 -16.71
N ILE A 113 6.65 -10.14 -15.64
CA ILE A 113 5.58 -9.14 -15.49
C ILE A 113 5.91 -7.97 -16.40
N TYR A 114 4.94 -7.65 -17.24
CA TYR A 114 4.83 -6.36 -17.89
C TYR A 114 4.29 -5.37 -16.88
N GLU A 115 5.18 -4.90 -16.00
CA GLU A 115 4.76 -4.00 -14.95
C GLU A 115 4.79 -2.55 -15.41
N VAL A 116 3.68 -1.88 -15.13
CA VAL A 116 3.54 -0.44 -15.15
C VAL A 116 4.33 0.14 -13.97
N GLN A 117 5.65 0.07 -14.09
CA GLN A 117 6.53 0.74 -13.16
C GLN A 117 6.58 2.23 -13.56
N PRO A 118 6.59 3.19 -12.61
CA PRO A 118 7.25 4.47 -12.90
C PRO A 118 8.64 4.10 -13.45
N PRO A 119 9.11 4.54 -14.63
CA PRO A 119 8.50 5.44 -15.59
C PRO A 119 7.65 4.70 -16.62
N LEU A 120 6.39 5.08 -16.67
CA LEU A 120 5.43 4.57 -17.62
C LEU A 120 5.63 5.12 -19.03
N LYS A 121 6.52 4.48 -19.79
CA LYS A 121 6.62 4.64 -21.25
C LYS A 121 6.26 3.37 -22.02
N ALA A 122 6.35 2.22 -21.36
CA ALA A 122 5.88 0.91 -21.77
C ALA A 122 6.03 -0.02 -20.55
N PRO A 123 5.24 -1.10 -20.42
CA PRO A 123 5.48 -2.05 -19.36
C PRO A 123 6.91 -2.60 -19.46
N VAL A 124 7.68 -2.47 -18.38
CA VAL A 124 9.04 -3.01 -18.33
C VAL A 124 8.92 -4.49 -18.05
N LYS A 125 9.63 -5.30 -18.84
CA LYS A 125 9.72 -6.74 -18.62
C LYS A 125 10.56 -6.99 -17.37
N VAL A 126 9.90 -7.21 -16.25
CA VAL A 126 10.52 -7.54 -14.97
C VAL A 126 10.45 -9.05 -14.80
N ASP A 127 11.61 -9.68 -14.67
CA ASP A 127 11.67 -11.03 -14.14
C ASP A 127 11.43 -10.96 -12.64
N LEU A 128 10.21 -11.33 -12.22
CA LEU A 128 9.78 -11.20 -10.84
C LEU A 128 10.67 -12.06 -9.92
N ILE A 129 11.09 -13.24 -10.36
CA ILE A 129 11.89 -14.17 -9.54
C ILE A 129 13.26 -13.56 -9.28
N HIS A 130 13.91 -13.00 -10.31
CA HIS A 130 15.26 -12.45 -10.18
C HIS A 130 15.32 -11.06 -9.53
N LYS A 131 14.25 -10.26 -9.61
CA LYS A 131 14.23 -8.90 -9.04
C LYS A 131 13.53 -8.79 -7.69
N PHE A 132 12.91 -9.85 -7.19
CA PHE A 132 12.25 -9.82 -5.88
C PHE A 132 13.28 -9.54 -4.78
N THR A 133 12.96 -8.57 -3.93
CA THR A 133 13.73 -8.28 -2.71
C THR A 133 12.88 -8.70 -1.52
N ASP A 134 13.50 -9.40 -0.57
CA ASP A 134 12.78 -9.96 0.56
C ASP A 134 12.11 -8.88 1.41
N LEU A 135 10.86 -9.14 1.77
CA LEU A 135 10.07 -8.29 2.64
C LEU A 135 10.23 -8.77 4.08
N CYS A 136 10.34 -7.82 5.00
CA CYS A 136 10.20 -8.07 6.43
C CYS A 136 8.74 -8.41 6.73
N ILE A 137 8.52 -9.63 7.22
CA ILE A 137 7.21 -10.15 7.59
C ILE A 137 7.27 -10.52 9.07
N VAL A 138 6.24 -10.15 9.84
CA VAL A 138 6.18 -10.38 11.29
C VAL A 138 4.87 -11.05 11.66
N ASP A 139 4.83 -11.72 12.81
CA ASP A 139 3.58 -12.27 13.35
C ASP A 139 2.66 -11.13 13.83
N ALA A 140 1.40 -11.14 13.42
CA ALA A 140 0.45 -10.09 13.78
C ALA A 140 0.05 -10.10 15.26
N ALA A 141 0.25 -11.21 15.99
CA ALA A 141 0.04 -11.23 17.44
C ALA A 141 0.99 -10.28 18.18
N GLU A 142 2.20 -10.08 17.65
CA GLU A 142 3.18 -9.13 18.18
C GLU A 142 2.81 -7.67 17.85
N THR A 143 2.06 -7.43 16.77
CA THR A 143 1.68 -6.08 16.31
C THR A 143 0.34 -5.59 16.86
N ARG A 144 -0.53 -6.48 17.35
CA ARG A 144 -1.84 -6.12 17.94
C ARG A 144 -1.80 -5.26 19.19
N MET A 145 -0.67 -5.22 19.88
CA MET A 145 -0.48 -4.33 21.04
C MET A 145 -0.45 -2.84 20.65
N ASP A 146 -0.40 -2.51 19.36
CA ASP A 146 -0.26 -1.14 18.83
C ASP A 146 -1.47 -0.66 17.98
N ALA A 147 -2.64 -1.31 18.11
CA ALA A 147 -3.77 -1.06 17.23
C ALA A 147 -4.65 0.15 17.64
N VAL A 148 -4.24 1.39 17.33
CA VAL A 148 -5.18 2.52 17.26
C VAL A 148 -4.70 3.56 16.22
N LEU A 149 -5.62 3.92 15.30
CA LEU A 149 -5.75 5.12 14.46
C LEU A 149 -4.51 6.01 14.19
N SER A 150 -4.38 6.40 12.91
CA SER A 150 -3.38 7.36 12.39
C SER A 150 -1.96 7.07 12.85
N VAL A 151 -1.32 6.09 12.20
CA VAL A 151 0.08 5.73 12.46
C VAL A 151 0.95 6.98 12.32
N GLU A 152 1.37 7.53 13.46
CA GLU A 152 2.45 8.50 13.54
C GLU A 152 3.66 7.87 12.84
N ARG A 153 4.06 8.47 11.70
CA ARG A 153 5.05 7.91 10.76
C ARG A 153 6.40 7.59 11.42
N LYS A 154 6.70 8.24 12.55
CA LYS A 154 7.90 8.04 13.36
C LYS A 154 7.86 6.74 14.18
N GLU A 155 6.70 6.39 14.75
CA GLU A 155 6.55 5.15 15.51
C GLU A 155 6.66 3.91 14.62
N PHE A 156 6.18 3.97 13.37
CA PHE A 156 6.23 2.86 12.42
C PHE A 156 7.66 2.33 12.19
N LEU A 157 8.66 3.23 12.10
CA LEU A 157 10.06 2.88 11.87
C LEU A 157 10.74 2.31 13.12
N GLU A 158 10.47 2.90 14.28
CA GLU A 158 11.02 2.39 15.53
C GLU A 158 10.39 1.03 15.89
N LYS A 159 9.12 0.80 15.50
CA LYS A 159 8.43 -0.48 15.64
C LYS A 159 9.01 -1.54 14.69
N GLN A 160 9.31 -1.21 13.42
CA GLN A 160 9.97 -2.13 12.47
C GLN A 160 11.27 -2.76 12.98
N ILE A 161 12.05 -2.04 13.80
CA ILE A 161 13.34 -2.53 14.33
C ILE A 161 13.14 -3.49 15.51
N ARG A 162 11.96 -3.48 16.16
CA ARG A 162 11.68 -4.23 17.40
C ARG A 162 11.12 -5.63 17.17
N TYR A 163 10.55 -5.92 16.00
CA TYR A 163 9.94 -7.21 15.72
C TYR A 163 10.94 -8.22 15.16
N THR A 164 10.69 -9.50 15.46
CA THR A 164 11.48 -10.60 14.91
C THR A 164 10.89 -10.99 13.56
N PRO A 165 11.63 -10.87 12.45
CA PRO A 165 11.12 -11.27 11.14
C PRO A 165 10.90 -12.79 11.07
N VAL A 166 9.77 -13.20 10.51
CA VAL A 166 9.45 -14.58 10.16
C VAL A 166 9.93 -14.84 8.72
N THR A 167 10.57 -15.99 8.51
CA THR A 167 11.11 -16.32 7.19
C THR A 167 10.02 -16.71 6.19
N TYR A 168 10.24 -16.40 4.90
CA TYR A 168 9.31 -16.75 3.82
C TYR A 168 8.96 -18.25 3.80
N SER A 169 9.97 -19.11 3.88
CA SER A 169 9.81 -20.57 3.90
C SER A 169 8.97 -21.02 5.09
N GLU A 170 9.19 -20.44 6.26
CA GLU A 170 8.43 -20.77 7.47
C GLU A 170 6.95 -20.41 7.33
N ILE A 171 6.59 -19.32 6.66
CA ILE A 171 5.18 -18.94 6.47
C ILE A 171 4.47 -19.88 5.49
N PHE A 172 5.08 -20.12 4.34
CA PHE A 172 4.39 -20.75 3.20
C PHE A 172 4.67 -22.26 3.03
N MET A 173 5.59 -22.83 3.83
CA MET A 173 5.71 -24.28 3.97
C MET A 173 4.86 -24.84 5.13
N ARG A 174 4.36 -23.99 6.03
CA ARG A 174 3.44 -24.42 7.09
C ARG A 174 2.12 -24.87 6.48
N GLU A 175 1.61 -25.99 6.98
CA GLU A 175 0.29 -26.51 6.60
C GLU A 175 -0.82 -25.80 7.38
N LYS A 176 -1.06 -24.53 7.07
CA LYS A 176 -2.15 -23.74 7.65
C LYS A 176 -3.31 -23.64 6.67
N SER A 177 -4.52 -23.85 7.19
CA SER A 177 -5.76 -23.75 6.41
C SER A 177 -6.12 -22.31 6.09
N VAL A 178 -5.75 -21.35 6.95
CA VAL A 178 -6.02 -19.92 6.75
C VAL A 178 -4.77 -19.09 6.99
N ILE A 179 -4.37 -18.29 5.99
CA ILE A 179 -3.28 -17.31 6.11
C ILE A 179 -3.85 -15.90 5.87
N LEU A 180 -3.65 -14.99 6.82
CA LEU A 180 -4.05 -13.59 6.67
C LEU A 180 -2.82 -12.70 6.55
N ILE A 181 -2.78 -11.85 5.52
CA ILE A 181 -1.67 -10.95 5.24
C ILE A 181 -2.14 -9.51 5.34
N SER A 182 -1.70 -8.81 6.38
CA SER A 182 -1.99 -7.40 6.59
C SER A 182 -0.81 -6.52 6.19
N GLY A 183 -1.09 -5.24 5.91
CA GLY A 183 -0.04 -4.23 5.70
C GLY A 183 -0.58 -2.97 5.05
N ILE A 184 0.18 -1.88 5.10
CA ILE A 184 -0.23 -0.60 4.50
C ILE A 184 -0.22 -0.63 2.96
N ALA A 185 -0.73 0.42 2.32
CA ALA A 185 -0.70 0.56 0.86
C ALA A 185 0.75 0.63 0.35
N GLY A 186 1.02 0.06 -0.83
CA GLY A 186 2.35 0.09 -1.46
C GLY A 186 3.44 -0.76 -0.78
N ILE A 187 3.12 -1.49 0.30
CA ILE A 187 4.10 -2.24 1.11
C ILE A 187 4.61 -3.53 0.46
N GLY A 188 3.99 -3.99 -0.64
CA GLY A 188 4.41 -5.18 -1.37
C GLY A 188 3.51 -6.42 -1.24
N LYS A 189 2.29 -6.30 -0.67
CA LYS A 189 1.34 -7.44 -0.53
C LYS A 189 1.09 -8.20 -1.85
N THR A 190 0.59 -7.52 -2.88
CA THR A 190 0.32 -8.12 -4.20
C THR A 190 1.58 -8.72 -4.84
N TRP A 191 2.74 -8.09 -4.64
CA TRP A 191 4.02 -8.61 -5.13
C TRP A 191 4.42 -9.91 -4.45
N LEU A 192 4.24 -10.00 -3.13
CA LEU A 192 4.45 -11.23 -2.38
C LEU A 192 3.54 -12.36 -2.88
N LEU A 193 2.24 -12.09 -3.07
CA LEU A 193 1.29 -13.09 -3.57
C LEU A 193 1.65 -13.60 -4.96
N ARG A 194 2.07 -12.71 -5.87
CA ARG A 194 2.54 -13.10 -7.21
C ARG A 194 3.81 -13.95 -7.13
N LYS A 195 4.73 -13.63 -6.23
CA LYS A 195 5.89 -14.50 -5.97
C LYS A 195 5.45 -15.87 -5.46
N CYS A 196 4.48 -15.94 -4.55
CA CYS A 196 3.95 -17.21 -4.08
C CYS A 196 3.35 -18.05 -5.21
N LEU A 197 2.63 -17.44 -6.16
CA LEU A 197 2.10 -18.14 -7.34
C LEU A 197 3.22 -18.73 -8.21
N LEU A 198 4.33 -18.00 -8.40
CA LEU A 198 5.49 -18.50 -9.13
C LEU A 198 6.21 -19.62 -8.39
N ASP A 199 6.42 -19.45 -7.09
CA ASP A 199 7.08 -20.43 -6.25
C ASP A 199 6.25 -21.72 -6.16
N TRP A 200 4.92 -21.63 -6.08
CA TRP A 200 4.02 -22.79 -6.20
C TRP A 200 4.10 -23.44 -7.58
N SER A 201 4.13 -22.64 -8.64
CA SER A 201 4.24 -23.16 -10.02
C SER A 201 5.54 -23.90 -10.26
N ASN A 202 6.63 -23.50 -9.60
CA ASN A 202 7.93 -24.18 -9.59
C ASN A 202 8.05 -25.27 -8.50
N GLY A 203 7.00 -25.56 -7.75
CA GLY A 203 6.99 -26.61 -6.72
C GLY A 203 7.80 -26.30 -5.45
N LEU A 204 8.08 -25.03 -5.16
CA LEU A 204 8.87 -24.59 -4.02
C LEU A 204 8.04 -24.47 -2.73
N ILE A 205 6.75 -24.08 -2.83
CA ILE A 205 5.82 -23.92 -1.71
C ILE A 205 4.50 -24.67 -1.97
N TRP A 206 3.70 -24.86 -0.91
CA TRP A 206 2.37 -25.49 -0.98
C TRP A 206 2.34 -26.82 -1.77
N LYS A 207 3.35 -27.67 -1.56
CA LYS A 207 3.49 -28.95 -2.28
C LYS A 207 2.30 -29.91 -2.10
N ASN A 208 1.50 -29.71 -1.04
CA ASN A 208 0.28 -30.45 -0.71
C ASN A 208 -1.01 -29.82 -1.26
N VAL A 209 -0.91 -28.76 -2.07
CA VAL A 209 -2.04 -28.07 -2.70
C VAL A 209 -2.01 -28.32 -4.20
N GLU A 210 -3.04 -28.98 -4.71
CA GLU A 210 -3.19 -29.33 -6.12
C GLU A 210 -3.53 -28.13 -6.99
N LEU A 211 -4.38 -27.23 -6.50
CA LEU A 211 -4.92 -26.09 -7.25
C LEU A 211 -4.81 -24.80 -6.45
N VAL A 212 -4.34 -23.73 -7.11
CA VAL A 212 -4.28 -22.39 -6.52
C VAL A 212 -5.02 -21.40 -7.42
N PHE A 213 -6.05 -20.74 -6.88
CA PHE A 213 -6.82 -19.71 -7.56
C PHE A 213 -6.56 -18.33 -6.94
N TYR A 214 -6.11 -17.38 -7.75
CA TYR A 214 -5.82 -16.01 -7.38
C TYR A 214 -6.94 -15.07 -7.83
N LEU A 215 -7.64 -14.49 -6.85
CA LEU A 215 -8.81 -13.67 -7.02
C LEU A 215 -8.52 -12.25 -6.53
N GLU A 216 -8.44 -11.30 -7.47
CA GLU A 216 -8.27 -9.88 -7.16
C GLU A 216 -9.64 -9.23 -6.88
N CYS A 217 -9.87 -8.72 -5.68
CA CYS A 217 -11.16 -8.13 -5.28
C CYS A 217 -11.61 -6.99 -6.21
N ARG A 218 -10.66 -6.18 -6.71
CA ARG A 218 -10.94 -5.13 -7.71
C ARG A 218 -11.62 -5.68 -8.97
N LYS A 219 -11.24 -6.87 -9.42
CA LYS A 219 -11.87 -7.55 -10.56
C LYS A 219 -13.19 -8.20 -10.16
N ILE A 220 -13.26 -8.81 -8.96
CA ILE A 220 -14.48 -9.44 -8.45
C ILE A 220 -15.65 -8.45 -8.37
N ASN A 221 -15.39 -7.19 -8.02
CA ASN A 221 -16.40 -6.12 -7.95
C ASN A 221 -17.21 -5.93 -9.25
N GLN A 222 -16.75 -6.47 -10.39
CA GLN A 222 -17.43 -6.39 -11.68
C GLN A 222 -18.51 -7.47 -11.84
N TYR A 223 -18.54 -8.48 -10.97
CA TYR A 223 -19.32 -9.70 -11.12
C TYR A 223 -20.28 -9.93 -9.95
N GLU A 224 -21.03 -8.90 -9.58
CA GLU A 224 -21.90 -8.89 -8.39
C GLU A 224 -22.99 -9.97 -8.42
N ASN A 225 -23.40 -10.38 -9.63
CA ASN A 225 -24.47 -11.35 -9.88
C ASN A 225 -23.98 -12.82 -9.94
N ILE A 226 -22.67 -13.08 -9.83
CA ILE A 226 -22.15 -14.45 -9.83
C ILE A 226 -22.58 -15.14 -8.53
N SER A 227 -23.23 -16.30 -8.67
CA SER A 227 -23.82 -17.05 -7.56
C SER A 227 -23.07 -18.32 -7.18
N THR A 228 -22.08 -18.76 -7.96
CA THR A 228 -21.31 -19.98 -7.66
C THR A 228 -19.80 -19.76 -7.81
N ILE A 229 -18.99 -20.56 -7.09
CA ILE A 229 -17.53 -20.56 -7.23
C ILE A 229 -17.13 -20.94 -8.66
N ASN A 230 -17.80 -21.92 -9.27
CA ASN A 230 -17.48 -22.38 -10.63
C ASN A 230 -17.70 -21.28 -11.66
N ASP A 231 -18.78 -20.50 -11.55
CA ASP A 231 -19.02 -19.35 -12.42
C ASP A 231 -17.92 -18.30 -12.24
N LEU A 232 -17.52 -18.01 -10.99
CA LEU A 232 -16.43 -17.08 -10.69
C LEU A 232 -15.12 -17.55 -11.34
N LEU A 233 -14.78 -18.83 -11.19
CA LEU A 233 -13.58 -19.41 -11.79
C LEU A 233 -13.63 -19.44 -13.32
N SER A 234 -14.79 -19.69 -13.92
CA SER A 234 -14.96 -19.64 -15.38
C SER A 234 -14.70 -18.24 -15.96
N VAL A 235 -14.89 -17.20 -15.16
CA VAL A 235 -14.58 -15.81 -15.53
C VAL A 235 -13.09 -15.52 -15.40
N PHE A 236 -12.45 -15.95 -14.30
CA PHE A 236 -11.03 -15.68 -14.06
C PHE A 236 -10.09 -16.58 -14.88
N TYR A 237 -10.54 -17.78 -15.25
CA TYR A 237 -9.74 -18.86 -15.83
C TYR A 237 -10.46 -19.57 -16.98
N LYS A 238 -11.21 -18.82 -17.80
CA LYS A 238 -12.05 -19.33 -18.88
C LYS A 238 -11.39 -20.38 -19.79
N ASP A 239 -10.11 -20.17 -20.13
CA ASP A 239 -9.36 -21.05 -21.04
C ASP A 239 -8.74 -22.28 -20.36
N ILE A 240 -8.84 -22.35 -19.03
CA ILE A 240 -8.24 -23.39 -18.19
C ILE A 240 -9.31 -24.29 -17.59
N ILE A 241 -10.45 -23.71 -17.17
CA ILE A 241 -11.49 -24.38 -16.40
C ILE A 241 -12.79 -24.44 -17.21
N SER A 242 -13.26 -25.65 -17.50
CA SER A 242 -14.59 -25.90 -18.04
C SER A 242 -15.23 -27.09 -17.30
N ASN A 243 -16.42 -26.88 -16.71
CA ASN A 243 -17.18 -27.92 -15.98
C ASN A 243 -16.35 -28.73 -14.96
N PHE A 244 -15.56 -28.02 -14.16
CA PHE A 244 -14.64 -28.62 -13.19
C PHE A 244 -15.26 -28.72 -11.79
N ASN A 245 -15.09 -29.84 -11.09
CA ASN A 245 -15.54 -29.97 -9.71
C ASN A 245 -14.39 -29.71 -8.74
N ILE A 246 -14.36 -28.54 -8.13
CA ILE A 246 -13.30 -28.11 -7.22
C ILE A 246 -13.32 -28.92 -5.90
N SER A 247 -14.47 -29.46 -5.50
CA SER A 247 -14.66 -30.06 -4.17
C SER A 247 -13.84 -31.34 -3.92
N ILE A 248 -13.33 -31.95 -4.99
CA ILE A 248 -12.51 -33.17 -4.93
C ILE A 248 -11.00 -32.87 -4.87
N HIS A 249 -10.59 -31.59 -4.93
CA HIS A 249 -9.20 -31.15 -4.97
C HIS A 249 -8.77 -30.43 -3.69
N THR A 250 -7.51 -30.60 -3.32
CA THR A 250 -6.88 -29.74 -2.31
C THR A 250 -6.64 -28.35 -2.91
N THR A 251 -7.59 -27.45 -2.67
CA THR A 251 -7.63 -26.12 -3.30
C THR A 251 -7.28 -25.02 -2.33
N LEU A 252 -6.44 -24.07 -2.77
CA LEU A 252 -6.13 -22.82 -2.08
C LEU A 252 -6.67 -21.62 -2.88
N PHE A 253 -7.47 -20.79 -2.23
CA PHE A 253 -7.89 -19.51 -2.78
C PHE A 253 -7.05 -18.37 -2.21
N ILE A 254 -6.46 -17.56 -3.07
CA ILE A 254 -5.75 -16.33 -2.71
C ILE A 254 -6.69 -15.15 -3.03
N ILE A 255 -7.12 -14.42 -2.02
CA ILE A 255 -7.95 -13.23 -2.14
C ILE A 255 -7.06 -12.00 -1.94
N ASP A 256 -6.82 -11.22 -3.00
CA ASP A 256 -5.98 -10.01 -2.96
C ASP A 256 -6.83 -8.74 -2.94
N GLY A 257 -6.45 -7.80 -2.08
CA GLY A 257 -7.09 -6.49 -1.94
C GLY A 257 -8.44 -6.53 -1.25
N LEU A 258 -8.57 -7.24 -0.12
CA LEU A 258 -9.85 -7.34 0.62
C LEU A 258 -10.47 -5.97 0.94
N ASP A 259 -9.64 -4.98 1.27
CA ASP A 259 -10.05 -3.59 1.52
C ASP A 259 -10.67 -2.88 0.31
N GLU A 260 -10.57 -3.48 -0.87
CA GLU A 260 -11.04 -2.96 -2.13
C GLU A 260 -12.29 -3.68 -2.62
N PHE A 261 -12.77 -4.69 -1.88
CA PHE A 261 -14.03 -5.36 -2.19
C PHE A 261 -15.21 -4.45 -1.85
N LYS A 262 -16.07 -4.18 -2.84
CA LYS A 262 -17.19 -3.23 -2.73
C LYS A 262 -18.17 -3.58 -1.61
N PHE A 263 -18.36 -4.88 -1.36
CA PHE A 263 -19.29 -5.41 -0.36
C PHE A 263 -18.56 -5.98 0.87
N PHE A 264 -17.40 -5.42 1.20
CA PHE A 264 -16.58 -5.87 2.33
C PHE A 264 -17.34 -5.80 3.67
N ASN A 265 -18.21 -4.82 3.86
CA ASN A 265 -19.00 -4.67 5.08
C ASN A 265 -20.03 -5.79 5.25
N GLU A 266 -20.68 -6.19 4.15
CA GLU A 266 -21.63 -7.29 4.09
C GLU A 266 -20.94 -8.63 4.29
N LEU A 267 -19.78 -8.82 3.66
CA LEU A 267 -18.93 -10.00 3.88
C LEU A 267 -18.47 -10.08 5.35
N SER A 268 -18.22 -8.94 5.97
CA SER A 268 -17.69 -8.87 7.34
C SER A 268 -18.75 -8.95 8.44
N ASN A 269 -20.03 -8.86 8.09
CA ASN A 269 -21.13 -8.87 9.05
C ASN A 269 -22.23 -9.83 8.57
N PRO A 270 -22.16 -11.13 8.91
CA PRO A 270 -23.09 -12.14 8.42
C PRO A 270 -24.56 -11.89 8.81
N GLY A 271 -24.80 -11.05 9.82
CA GLY A 271 -26.15 -10.64 10.24
C GLY A 271 -26.81 -9.59 9.33
N LEU A 272 -26.09 -8.99 8.39
CA LEU A 272 -26.66 -8.09 7.39
C LEU A 272 -27.32 -8.92 6.29
N LYS A 273 -28.60 -8.66 5.98
CA LYS A 273 -29.25 -9.24 4.79
C LYS A 273 -28.52 -8.78 3.54
N CYS A 274 -27.70 -9.64 2.96
CA CYS A 274 -26.98 -9.36 1.72
C CYS A 274 -27.80 -9.83 0.52
N ASN A 275 -28.11 -8.92 -0.39
CA ASN A 275 -28.81 -9.23 -1.65
C ASN A 275 -27.86 -9.55 -2.81
N TYR A 276 -26.54 -9.57 -2.57
CA TYR A 276 -25.52 -9.74 -3.61
C TYR A 276 -24.97 -11.18 -3.61
N PRO A 277 -25.26 -11.98 -4.65
CA PRO A 277 -24.80 -13.37 -4.74
C PRO A 277 -23.29 -13.54 -4.57
N ILE A 278 -22.48 -12.59 -5.05
CA ILE A 278 -21.02 -12.66 -4.97
C ILE A 278 -20.49 -12.73 -3.52
N VAL A 279 -21.20 -12.14 -2.56
CA VAL A 279 -20.81 -12.18 -1.15
C VAL A 279 -20.94 -13.61 -0.61
N ASN A 280 -21.98 -14.33 -1.02
CA ASN A 280 -22.18 -15.73 -0.66
C ASN A 280 -21.10 -16.63 -1.27
N VAL A 281 -20.64 -16.33 -2.49
CA VAL A 281 -19.52 -17.06 -3.14
C VAL A 281 -18.23 -16.87 -2.37
N LEU A 282 -17.90 -15.64 -1.97
CA LEU A 282 -16.71 -15.38 -1.12
C LEU A 282 -16.85 -16.02 0.26
N ALA A 283 -18.07 -16.09 0.82
CA ALA A 283 -18.34 -16.82 2.05
C ALA A 283 -18.13 -18.35 1.87
N GLU A 284 -18.57 -18.92 0.74
CA GLU A 284 -18.37 -20.34 0.43
C GLU A 284 -16.89 -20.69 0.26
N ILE A 285 -16.09 -19.80 -0.33
CA ILE A 285 -14.63 -19.96 -0.47
C ILE A 285 -13.93 -20.16 0.88
N GLN A 286 -14.51 -19.64 1.98
CA GLN A 286 -13.95 -19.78 3.33
C GLN A 286 -13.98 -21.22 3.86
N ASN A 287 -14.74 -22.11 3.20
CA ASN A 287 -14.74 -23.55 3.49
C ASN A 287 -13.51 -24.27 2.93
N TYR A 288 -12.75 -23.63 2.04
CA TYR A 288 -11.49 -24.13 1.48
C TYR A 288 -10.28 -23.54 2.20
N LYS A 289 -9.07 -24.04 1.88
CA LYS A 289 -7.86 -23.34 2.28
C LYS A 289 -7.85 -21.97 1.61
N HIS A 290 -7.55 -20.92 2.35
CA HIS A 290 -7.54 -19.58 1.78
C HIS A 290 -6.48 -18.67 2.40
N LEU A 291 -5.93 -17.81 1.56
CA LEU A 291 -5.01 -16.74 1.91
C LEU A 291 -5.68 -15.42 1.57
N VAL A 292 -5.84 -14.52 2.54
CA VAL A 292 -6.46 -13.20 2.32
C VAL A 292 -5.47 -12.10 2.60
N ALA A 293 -5.26 -11.20 1.63
CA ALA A 293 -4.41 -10.03 1.79
C ALA A 293 -5.21 -8.73 1.72
N GLY A 294 -4.87 -7.78 2.58
CA GLY A 294 -5.56 -6.49 2.64
C GLY A 294 -4.87 -5.49 3.56
N ARG A 295 -5.47 -4.32 3.73
CA ARG A 295 -5.06 -3.36 4.75
C ARG A 295 -5.30 -3.90 6.16
N VAL A 296 -4.55 -3.36 7.12
CA VAL A 296 -4.59 -3.75 8.54
C VAL A 296 -6.03 -3.78 9.06
N TYR A 297 -6.78 -2.69 8.92
CA TYR A 297 -8.18 -2.61 9.37
C TYR A 297 -9.08 -3.68 8.73
N ALA A 298 -8.88 -3.99 7.43
CA ALA A 298 -9.73 -4.93 6.72
C ALA A 298 -9.44 -6.37 7.17
N ILE A 299 -8.16 -6.68 7.37
CA ILE A 299 -7.75 -7.99 7.89
C ILE A 299 -8.19 -8.17 9.35
N ASP A 300 -8.09 -7.13 10.18
CA ASP A 300 -8.54 -7.18 11.58
C ASP A 300 -10.05 -7.41 11.68
N GLN A 301 -10.84 -6.68 10.88
CA GLN A 301 -12.28 -6.87 10.83
C GLN A 301 -12.65 -8.24 10.27
N TYR A 302 -12.02 -8.68 9.17
CA TYR A 302 -12.22 -10.02 8.62
C TYR A 302 -11.86 -11.10 9.63
N GLN A 303 -10.81 -10.89 10.42
CA GLN A 303 -10.39 -11.80 11.46
C GLN A 303 -11.40 -11.95 12.58
N SER A 304 -12.04 -10.84 12.99
CA SER A 304 -12.98 -10.83 14.12
C SER A 304 -14.17 -11.79 13.94
N ILE A 305 -14.48 -12.16 12.70
CA ILE A 305 -15.55 -13.10 12.34
C ILE A 305 -15.16 -14.55 12.71
N TYR A 306 -13.87 -14.85 12.83
CA TYR A 306 -13.33 -16.21 13.02
C TYR A 306 -12.59 -16.33 14.35
N THR A 307 -13.34 -16.44 15.44
CA THR A 307 -12.79 -16.69 16.78
C THR A 307 -12.39 -18.15 17.03
N ASP A 308 -12.88 -19.11 16.21
CA ASP A 308 -12.82 -20.55 16.54
C ASP A 308 -11.94 -21.45 15.65
N ARG A 309 -11.22 -20.92 14.66
CA ARG A 309 -10.31 -21.76 13.84
C ARG A 309 -8.89 -21.76 14.41
N SER A 310 -8.52 -22.83 15.11
CA SER A 310 -7.17 -23.07 15.67
C SER A 310 -6.06 -23.18 14.62
N ASP A 311 -6.40 -23.28 13.34
CA ASP A 311 -5.47 -23.45 12.22
C ASP A 311 -5.29 -22.19 11.33
N LYS A 312 -5.25 -21.04 11.99
CA LYS A 312 -5.08 -19.73 11.37
C LYS A 312 -3.70 -19.15 11.66
N TYR A 313 -3.10 -18.50 10.66
CA TYR A 313 -1.87 -17.76 10.83
C TYR A 313 -2.03 -16.34 10.27
N THR A 314 -1.69 -15.33 11.06
CA THR A 314 -1.87 -13.91 10.70
C THR A 314 -0.51 -13.25 10.70
N ILE A 315 -0.12 -12.69 9.57
CA ILE A 315 1.15 -12.00 9.40
C ILE A 315 0.92 -10.55 8.98
N GLN A 316 1.90 -9.72 9.27
CA GLN A 316 1.94 -8.33 8.83
C GLN A 316 3.20 -8.09 8.02
N ILE A 317 3.03 -7.54 6.82
CA ILE A 317 4.14 -7.08 5.99
C ILE A 317 4.56 -5.70 6.48
N MET A 318 5.82 -5.61 6.89
CA MET A 318 6.43 -4.37 7.37
C MET A 318 7.21 -3.63 6.28
N GLY A 319 7.41 -4.23 5.11
CA GLY A 319 8.16 -3.63 3.99
C GLY A 319 9.62 -4.06 3.99
N PHE A 320 10.53 -3.24 3.50
CA PHE A 320 11.97 -3.51 3.53
C PHE A 320 12.57 -3.16 4.89
N ASN A 321 13.36 -4.08 5.44
CA ASN A 321 14.31 -3.77 6.51
C ASN A 321 15.57 -3.11 5.91
N LYS A 322 16.58 -2.81 6.75
CA LYS A 322 17.83 -2.18 6.30
C LYS A 322 18.52 -2.96 5.17
N ASP A 323 18.56 -4.29 5.28
CA ASP A 323 19.19 -5.15 4.27
C ASP A 323 18.38 -5.18 2.98
N GLY A 324 17.04 -5.24 3.07
CA GLY A 324 16.14 -5.13 1.93
C GLY A 324 16.29 -3.80 1.18
N ILE A 325 16.42 -2.68 1.89
CA ILE A 325 16.66 -1.37 1.26
C ILE A 325 17.99 -1.39 0.49
N THR A 326 19.07 -1.88 1.13
CA THR A 326 20.39 -2.00 0.50
C THR A 326 20.34 -2.91 -0.73
N ASN A 327 19.80 -4.12 -0.60
CA ASN A 327 19.68 -5.09 -1.69
C ASN A 327 18.86 -4.53 -2.86
N TYR A 328 17.76 -3.84 -2.56
CA TYR A 328 16.95 -3.21 -3.59
C TYR A 328 17.76 -2.16 -4.36
N VAL A 329 18.48 -1.28 -3.67
CA VAL A 329 19.33 -0.25 -4.29
C VAL A 329 20.44 -0.89 -5.11
N GLU A 330 21.12 -1.90 -4.58
CA GLU A 330 22.22 -2.59 -5.27
C GLU A 330 21.77 -3.30 -6.55
N ASN A 331 20.58 -3.90 -6.56
CA ASN A 331 20.07 -4.69 -7.68
C ASN A 331 19.30 -3.87 -8.72
N ASN A 332 18.76 -2.70 -8.36
CA ASN A 332 17.85 -1.93 -9.22
C ASN A 332 18.34 -0.53 -9.60
N VAL A 333 19.46 -0.06 -9.05
CA VAL A 333 20.04 1.26 -9.35
C VAL A 333 21.37 1.10 -10.07
N ASN A 334 21.62 1.92 -11.08
CA ASN A 334 22.90 1.94 -11.81
C ASN A 334 24.04 2.42 -10.90
N GLU A 335 25.25 1.88 -11.08
CA GLU A 335 26.44 2.18 -10.25
C GLU A 335 26.65 3.68 -10.01
N GLU A 336 26.54 4.51 -11.05
CA GLU A 336 26.75 5.96 -10.98
C GLU A 336 25.77 6.67 -10.01
N ASN A 337 24.57 6.12 -9.82
CA ASN A 337 23.50 6.72 -9.03
C ASN A 337 23.37 6.12 -7.63
N LYS A 338 24.01 4.97 -7.34
CA LYS A 338 23.90 4.28 -6.05
C LYS A 338 24.32 5.17 -4.88
N GLU A 339 25.46 5.84 -5.00
CA GLU A 339 25.97 6.73 -3.95
C GLU A 339 25.09 7.96 -3.73
N ILE A 340 24.47 8.49 -4.80
CA ILE A 340 23.52 9.61 -4.71
C ILE A 340 22.25 9.16 -3.97
N VAL A 341 21.72 7.98 -4.29
CA VAL A 341 20.57 7.41 -3.58
C VAL A 341 20.90 7.18 -2.11
N LYS A 342 22.03 6.56 -1.79
CA LYS A 342 22.49 6.32 -0.41
C LYS A 342 22.64 7.63 0.37
N ALA A 343 23.23 8.66 -0.24
CA ALA A 343 23.33 9.99 0.37
C ALA A 343 21.96 10.61 0.63
N THR A 344 21.04 10.54 -0.35
CA THR A 344 19.67 11.08 -0.21
C THR A 344 18.90 10.40 0.93
N LEU A 345 18.99 9.07 1.03
CA LEU A 345 18.37 8.30 2.11
C LEU A 345 18.98 8.61 3.49
N LYS A 346 20.22 9.11 3.54
CA LYS A 346 20.89 9.51 4.78
C LYS A 346 20.53 10.94 5.19
N GLU A 347 20.47 11.86 4.23
CA GLU A 347 20.28 13.29 4.46
C GLU A 347 18.81 13.67 4.68
N SER A 348 17.86 13.03 3.99
CA SER A 348 16.44 13.31 4.15
C SER A 348 15.78 12.38 5.19
N PRO A 349 15.19 12.93 6.27
CA PRO A 349 14.42 12.13 7.24
C PRO A 349 13.23 11.42 6.61
N ILE A 350 12.53 12.07 5.68
CA ILE A 350 11.38 11.50 4.97
C ILE A 350 11.84 10.39 4.02
N ALA A 351 12.92 10.60 3.25
CA ALA A 351 13.43 9.56 2.36
C ALA A 351 13.86 8.32 3.17
N LYS A 352 14.57 8.52 4.28
CA LYS A 352 14.95 7.45 5.22
C LYS A 352 13.74 6.69 5.75
N ALA A 353 12.70 7.43 6.15
CA ALA A 353 11.46 6.87 6.69
C ALA A 353 10.71 6.05 5.64
N MET A 354 10.49 6.64 4.48
CA MET A 354 9.63 6.05 3.45
C MET A 354 10.35 4.96 2.65
N ALA A 355 11.68 4.86 2.72
CA ALA A 355 12.46 3.80 2.06
C ALA A 355 12.07 2.38 2.49
N SER A 356 11.52 2.21 3.70
CA SER A 356 11.00 0.92 4.13
C SER A 356 9.78 0.46 3.32
N VAL A 357 9.07 1.37 2.65
CA VAL A 357 7.95 1.03 1.78
C VAL A 357 8.46 0.85 0.35
N PRO A 358 8.36 -0.36 -0.25
CA PRO A 358 8.89 -0.63 -1.58
C PRO A 358 8.42 0.35 -2.67
N PHE A 359 7.15 0.75 -2.64
CA PHE A 359 6.62 1.74 -3.58
C PHE A 359 7.40 3.07 -3.54
N TYR A 360 7.67 3.62 -2.35
CA TYR A 360 8.39 4.89 -2.23
C TYR A 360 9.87 4.75 -2.55
N LEU A 361 10.54 3.69 -2.07
CA LEU A 361 11.93 3.43 -2.41
C LEU A 361 12.13 3.30 -3.91
N SER A 362 11.31 2.46 -4.56
CA SER A 362 11.37 2.26 -6.00
C SER A 362 11.17 3.55 -6.78
N SER A 363 10.26 4.42 -6.32
CA SER A 363 10.00 5.70 -6.97
C SER A 363 11.15 6.69 -6.76
N MET A 364 11.68 6.79 -5.55
CA MET A 364 12.82 7.66 -5.24
C MET A 364 14.07 7.25 -6.05
N CYS A 365 14.41 5.95 -6.07
CA CYS A 365 15.53 5.43 -6.84
C CYS A 365 15.46 5.81 -8.32
N LYS A 366 14.26 5.74 -8.91
CA LYS A 366 14.05 6.05 -10.33
C LYS A 366 14.03 7.54 -10.63
N ASN A 367 13.39 8.32 -9.75
CA ASN A 367 13.45 9.78 -9.81
C ASN A 367 14.90 10.25 -9.86
N ILE A 368 15.74 9.75 -8.94
CA ILE A 368 17.16 10.08 -8.85
C ILE A 368 17.93 9.58 -10.08
N SER A 369 17.67 8.33 -10.50
CA SER A 369 18.43 7.72 -11.60
C SER A 369 18.22 8.41 -12.95
N ASP A 370 17.03 8.96 -13.19
CA ASP A 370 16.68 9.61 -14.45
C ASP A 370 16.89 11.13 -14.43
N SER A 371 17.03 11.75 -13.24
CA SER A 371 17.25 13.18 -13.12
C SER A 371 18.72 13.54 -13.31
N LYS A 372 19.11 14.05 -14.49
CA LYS A 372 20.46 14.58 -14.73
C LYS A 372 20.81 15.81 -13.90
N ASN A 373 19.81 16.49 -13.33
CA ASN A 373 19.98 17.62 -12.42
C ASN A 373 19.57 17.20 -11.01
N ILE A 374 20.57 17.06 -10.14
CA ILE A 374 20.41 16.76 -8.71
C ILE A 374 19.66 17.93 -8.06
N TYR A 375 18.38 17.77 -7.77
CA TYR A 375 17.71 18.68 -6.83
C TYR A 375 18.09 18.23 -5.43
N LYS A 376 19.10 18.91 -4.87
CA LYS A 376 19.76 18.67 -3.57
C LYS A 376 18.81 18.68 -2.34
N HIS A 377 17.52 18.92 -2.57
CA HIS A 377 16.46 19.03 -1.55
C HIS A 377 15.18 18.27 -1.95
N SER A 378 15.29 17.25 -2.80
CA SER A 378 14.18 16.34 -3.09
C SER A 378 13.80 15.58 -1.81
N PHE A 379 12.51 15.43 -1.53
CA PHE A 379 11.99 14.62 -0.43
C PHE A 379 12.18 15.20 0.98
N LEU A 380 12.14 16.53 1.20
CA LEU A 380 12.20 17.09 2.56
C LEU A 380 10.90 16.88 3.34
N THR A 381 9.77 16.99 2.66
CA THR A 381 8.42 16.76 3.19
C THR A 381 7.73 15.58 2.48
N MET A 382 6.61 15.09 3.00
CA MET A 382 5.83 14.08 2.27
C MET A 382 5.24 14.66 0.99
N THR A 383 4.83 15.93 1.03
CA THR A 383 4.33 16.63 -0.15
C THR A 383 5.41 16.74 -1.22
N ASP A 384 6.67 16.98 -0.86
CA ASP A 384 7.79 16.92 -1.81
C ASP A 384 7.93 15.53 -2.43
N LEU A 385 7.80 14.47 -1.64
CA LEU A 385 7.87 13.10 -2.14
C LEU A 385 6.76 12.81 -3.14
N TYR A 386 5.50 13.13 -2.79
CA TYR A 386 4.39 12.93 -3.70
C TYR A 386 4.50 13.80 -4.96
N ALA A 387 4.94 15.06 -4.83
CA ALA A 387 5.20 15.93 -5.96
C ALA A 387 6.27 15.35 -6.89
N ASN A 388 7.41 14.92 -6.37
CA ASN A 388 8.46 14.31 -7.19
C ASN A 388 7.98 13.05 -7.92
N ILE A 389 7.23 12.18 -7.24
CA ILE A 389 6.61 10.99 -7.86
C ILE A 389 5.65 11.41 -8.98
N PHE A 390 4.71 12.32 -8.69
CA PHE A 390 3.72 12.79 -9.66
C PHE A 390 4.37 13.43 -10.89
N LEU A 391 5.36 14.31 -10.68
CA LEU A 391 6.06 15.00 -11.75
C LEU A 391 6.91 14.07 -12.60
N TYR A 392 7.50 13.05 -11.98
CA TYR A 392 8.21 12.00 -12.70
C TYR A 392 7.27 11.21 -13.62
N PHE A 393 6.10 10.79 -13.12
CA PHE A 393 5.07 10.18 -13.96
C PHE A 393 4.70 11.12 -15.12
N LEU A 394 4.41 12.38 -14.81
CA LEU A 394 4.02 13.38 -15.80
C LEU A 394 5.08 13.55 -16.90
N GLN A 395 6.35 13.68 -16.51
CA GLN A 395 7.47 13.81 -17.44
C GLN A 395 7.52 12.64 -18.41
N LYS A 396 7.25 11.43 -17.92
CA LYS A 396 7.36 10.21 -18.73
C LYS A 396 6.15 9.98 -19.63
N HIS A 397 4.98 10.48 -19.26
CA HIS A 397 3.75 10.39 -20.04
C HIS A 397 3.59 11.46 -21.11
N ILE A 398 3.90 12.72 -20.78
CA ILE A 398 3.70 13.85 -21.70
C ILE A 398 4.90 14.03 -22.62
N ILE A 399 6.12 13.86 -22.10
CA ILE A 399 7.33 14.08 -22.90
C ILE A 399 7.80 12.76 -23.53
N LYS A 400 7.47 12.56 -24.81
CA LYS A 400 8.17 11.53 -25.61
C LYS A 400 9.64 11.91 -25.89
N ASP A 401 9.96 13.20 -25.99
CA ASP A 401 11.30 13.73 -26.32
C ASP A 401 11.99 14.48 -25.17
N ASN A 402 12.88 13.83 -24.40
CA ASN A 402 13.97 14.33 -23.50
C ASN A 402 13.97 15.77 -22.89
N LYS A 403 12.85 16.52 -22.88
CA LYS A 403 12.73 17.88 -22.36
C LYS A 403 12.75 17.86 -20.82
N THR A 404 13.20 18.95 -20.22
CA THR A 404 13.20 19.10 -18.77
C THR A 404 11.78 19.41 -18.27
N PHE A 405 11.51 19.10 -17.01
CA PHE A 405 10.20 19.36 -16.40
C PHE A 405 9.81 20.85 -16.45
N TYR A 406 10.76 21.77 -16.25
CA TYR A 406 10.54 23.23 -16.40
C TYR A 406 9.91 23.58 -17.77
N GLN A 407 10.44 22.99 -18.85
CA GLN A 407 9.93 23.22 -20.22
C GLN A 407 8.53 22.63 -20.44
N ILE A 408 8.12 21.59 -19.70
CA ILE A 408 6.73 21.08 -19.74
C ILE A 408 5.79 22.13 -19.17
N MET A 409 6.17 22.65 -18.00
CA MET A 409 5.33 23.51 -17.18
C MET A 409 5.24 24.93 -17.70
N GLU A 410 6.07 25.34 -18.66
CA GLU A 410 5.89 26.58 -19.41
C GLU A 410 4.73 26.50 -20.41
N ASN A 411 4.36 25.30 -20.88
CA ASN A 411 3.29 25.11 -21.84
C ASN A 411 1.91 25.06 -21.16
N ASP A 412 1.05 26.02 -21.47
CA ASP A 412 -0.30 26.12 -20.88
C ASP A 412 -1.21 24.94 -21.21
N SER A 413 -1.01 24.26 -22.35
CA SER A 413 -1.77 23.04 -22.67
C SER A 413 -1.46 21.89 -21.70
N ASN A 414 -0.21 21.78 -21.24
CA ASN A 414 0.20 20.80 -20.23
C ASN A 414 -0.35 21.14 -18.86
N LYS A 415 -0.35 22.43 -18.47
CA LYS A 415 -0.99 22.89 -17.22
C LYS A 415 -2.47 22.54 -17.21
N LYS A 416 -3.18 22.80 -18.32
CA LYS A 416 -4.60 22.46 -18.49
C LYS A 416 -4.82 20.95 -18.36
N TYR A 417 -3.97 20.14 -18.98
CA TYR A 417 -4.02 18.69 -18.86
C TYR A 417 -3.85 18.20 -17.41
N ILE A 418 -2.84 18.69 -16.69
CA ILE A 418 -2.63 18.36 -15.27
C ILE A 418 -3.87 18.72 -14.45
N LEU A 419 -4.43 19.92 -14.69
CA LEU A 419 -5.61 20.38 -13.96
C LEU A 419 -6.83 19.48 -14.18
N ILE A 420 -7.02 18.94 -15.39
CA ILE A 420 -8.10 18.00 -15.69
C ILE A 420 -7.92 16.70 -14.88
N ILE A 421 -6.73 16.11 -14.86
CA ILE A 421 -6.44 14.91 -14.06
C ILE A 421 -6.70 15.18 -12.57
N CYS A 422 -6.17 16.28 -12.06
CA CYS A 422 -6.35 16.69 -10.68
C CYS A 422 -7.82 16.89 -10.32
N LYS A 423 -8.63 17.42 -11.23
CA LYS A 423 -10.08 17.55 -11.03
C LYS A 423 -10.81 16.22 -11.02
N ILE A 424 -10.46 15.29 -11.91
CA ILE A 424 -11.05 13.93 -11.93
C ILE A 424 -10.76 13.27 -10.58
N ALA A 425 -9.51 13.33 -10.11
CA ALA A 425 -9.11 12.80 -8.82
C ALA A 425 -9.92 13.41 -7.66
N PHE A 426 -10.11 14.75 -7.66
CA PHE A 426 -10.92 15.43 -6.65
C PHE A 426 -12.38 14.94 -6.64
N LYS A 427 -13.02 14.81 -7.81
CA LYS A 427 -14.40 14.30 -7.90
C LYS A 427 -14.51 12.88 -7.36
N LEU A 428 -13.63 11.99 -7.79
CA LEU A 428 -13.59 10.60 -7.35
C LEU A 428 -13.37 10.49 -5.84
N LEU A 429 -12.47 11.30 -5.27
CA LEU A 429 -12.22 11.35 -3.83
C LEU A 429 -13.47 11.79 -3.04
N VAL A 430 -14.18 12.82 -3.51
CA VAL A 430 -15.40 13.32 -2.85
C VAL A 430 -16.54 12.30 -2.96
N GLU A 431 -16.68 11.64 -4.11
CA GLU A 431 -17.67 10.58 -4.35
C GLU A 431 -17.29 9.23 -3.73
N ASN A 432 -16.08 9.11 -3.15
CA ASN A 432 -15.55 7.86 -2.60
C ASN A 432 -15.50 6.71 -3.62
N LYS A 433 -15.19 7.04 -4.89
CA LYS A 433 -15.11 6.09 -6.01
C LYS A 433 -13.65 5.84 -6.39
N VAL A 434 -13.27 4.58 -6.52
CA VAL A 434 -11.92 4.15 -6.97
C VAL A 434 -11.92 3.69 -8.43
N ILE A 435 -13.05 3.13 -8.89
CA ILE A 435 -13.26 2.64 -10.25
C ILE A 435 -14.42 3.43 -10.87
N PHE A 436 -14.29 3.80 -12.14
CA PHE A 436 -15.32 4.54 -12.89
C PHE A 436 -15.41 4.08 -14.33
N SER A 437 -16.59 4.27 -14.94
CA SER A 437 -16.91 3.83 -16.30
C SER A 437 -16.38 4.79 -17.37
N LYS A 438 -16.37 4.32 -18.63
CA LYS A 438 -16.08 5.18 -19.80
C LYS A 438 -17.02 6.39 -19.92
N VAL A 439 -18.30 6.23 -19.60
CA VAL A 439 -19.29 7.31 -19.67
C VAL A 439 -18.99 8.37 -18.60
N GLU A 440 -18.66 7.95 -17.38
CA GLU A 440 -18.25 8.86 -16.31
C GLU A 440 -16.95 9.59 -16.67
N PHE A 441 -15.96 8.88 -17.22
CA PHE A 441 -14.72 9.48 -17.70
C PHE A 441 -14.97 10.58 -18.74
N GLN A 442 -15.78 10.28 -19.77
CA GLN A 442 -16.16 11.27 -20.78
C GLN A 442 -16.93 12.46 -20.18
N THR A 443 -17.79 12.23 -19.20
CA THR A 443 -18.52 13.29 -18.49
C THR A 443 -17.57 14.20 -17.70
N PHE A 444 -16.51 13.64 -17.10
CA PHE A 444 -15.53 14.44 -16.38
C PHE A 444 -14.65 15.29 -17.31
N VAL A 445 -14.33 14.78 -18.50
CA VAL A 445 -13.49 15.45 -19.51
C VAL A 445 -14.26 16.48 -20.34
N SER A 446 -15.50 16.18 -20.75
CA SER A 446 -16.32 17.02 -21.65
C SER A 446 -16.62 18.42 -21.12
N GLY A 447 -16.64 18.62 -19.80
CA GLY A 447 -16.81 19.94 -19.19
C GLY A 447 -15.62 20.90 -19.33
N PHE A 448 -14.52 20.49 -19.98
CA PHE A 448 -13.26 21.23 -20.04
C PHE A 448 -12.64 21.37 -21.44
N ASP A 449 -13.14 20.58 -22.39
CA ASP A 449 -12.59 20.46 -23.73
C ASP A 449 -13.60 20.97 -24.76
N ASN A 450 -13.75 22.30 -24.85
CA ASN A 450 -14.56 22.94 -25.89
C ASN A 450 -13.96 22.74 -27.31
N GLU A 451 -12.72 22.25 -27.42
CA GLU A 451 -11.94 22.13 -28.66
C GLU A 451 -11.71 20.68 -29.12
N GLY A 452 -12.16 19.69 -28.35
CA GLY A 452 -12.07 18.25 -28.69
C GLY A 452 -10.66 17.64 -28.69
N ASN A 453 -9.64 18.38 -28.24
CA ASN A 453 -8.22 17.98 -28.32
C ASN A 453 -7.80 16.95 -27.26
N PHE A 454 -8.54 16.83 -26.16
CA PHE A 454 -8.25 15.95 -25.03
C PHE A 454 -9.14 14.71 -24.97
N LEU A 455 -10.06 14.51 -25.93
CA LEU A 455 -10.99 13.37 -25.95
C LEU A 455 -10.34 12.01 -26.26
N ASN A 456 -9.06 11.98 -26.64
CA ASN A 456 -8.34 10.72 -26.84
C ASN A 456 -7.97 10.09 -25.49
N GLU A 457 -8.61 8.96 -25.17
CA GLU A 457 -8.35 8.13 -23.98
C GLU A 457 -6.85 7.91 -23.77
N GLY A 458 -6.11 7.68 -24.88
CA GLY A 458 -4.65 7.51 -24.96
C GLY A 458 -3.82 8.53 -24.21
N ASN A 459 -4.31 9.77 -24.08
CA ASN A 459 -3.56 10.87 -23.46
C ASN A 459 -3.56 10.81 -21.93
N PHE A 460 -4.53 10.14 -21.29
CA PHE A 460 -4.62 10.04 -19.82
C PHE A 460 -3.98 8.77 -19.26
N PHE A 461 -3.58 7.84 -20.14
CA PHE A 461 -2.95 6.58 -19.75
C PHE A 461 -1.64 6.85 -19.04
N GLY A 462 -1.63 6.53 -17.75
CA GLY A 462 -0.49 6.75 -16.90
C GLY A 462 -0.81 7.00 -15.44
N PHE A 463 -1.56 8.07 -15.22
CA PHE A 463 -2.19 8.32 -13.92
C PHE A 463 -3.46 7.50 -13.76
N ILE A 464 -4.14 7.26 -14.88
CA ILE A 464 -5.38 6.50 -14.97
C ILE A 464 -5.10 5.26 -15.82
N GLU A 465 -5.38 4.10 -15.27
CA GLU A 465 -5.29 2.80 -15.93
C GLU A 465 -6.64 2.45 -16.54
N LYS A 466 -6.64 2.00 -17.80
CA LYS A 466 -7.82 1.40 -18.41
C LYS A 466 -7.84 -0.10 -18.10
N ILE A 467 -9.00 -0.57 -17.68
CA ILE A 467 -9.31 -1.97 -17.43
C ILE A 467 -10.28 -2.41 -18.53
N GLU A 468 -9.80 -3.21 -19.47
CA GLU A 468 -10.63 -3.81 -20.52
C GLU A 468 -11.21 -5.13 -20.03
N THR A 469 -12.52 -5.30 -20.22
CA THR A 469 -13.28 -6.45 -19.72
C THR A 469 -14.30 -6.90 -20.76
N ASN A 470 -14.85 -8.11 -20.60
CA ASN A 470 -15.96 -8.61 -21.41
C ASN A 470 -17.25 -7.79 -21.26
N LEU A 471 -17.35 -6.99 -20.19
CA LEU A 471 -18.50 -6.13 -19.86
C LEU A 471 -18.30 -4.66 -20.28
N GLY A 472 -17.15 -4.32 -20.86
CA GLY A 472 -16.82 -2.96 -21.30
C GLY A 472 -15.48 -2.44 -20.74
N CYS A 473 -15.28 -1.12 -20.87
CA CYS A 473 -14.05 -0.44 -20.46
C CYS A 473 -14.27 0.38 -19.17
N TYR A 474 -13.44 0.14 -18.16
CA TYR A 474 -13.42 0.84 -16.89
C TYR A 474 -12.07 1.51 -16.68
N TYR A 475 -12.00 2.42 -15.71
CA TYR A 475 -10.82 3.21 -15.41
C TYR A 475 -10.61 3.34 -13.89
N GLN A 476 -9.36 3.42 -13.47
CA GLN A 476 -8.97 3.66 -12.07
C GLN A 476 -7.67 4.48 -12.02
N PHE A 477 -7.39 5.17 -10.92
CA PHE A 477 -6.06 5.73 -10.72
C PHE A 477 -5.03 4.62 -10.44
N ALA A 478 -3.81 4.76 -10.98
CA ALA A 478 -2.74 3.77 -10.81
C ALA A 478 -2.40 3.51 -9.32
N HIS A 479 -2.54 4.53 -8.46
CA HIS A 479 -2.42 4.37 -7.02
C HIS A 479 -3.31 5.38 -6.27
N LEU A 480 -3.89 4.97 -5.14
CA LEU A 480 -4.77 5.82 -4.34
C LEU A 480 -4.06 7.09 -3.84
N THR A 481 -2.80 6.98 -3.40
CA THR A 481 -2.05 8.17 -2.93
C THR A 481 -1.77 9.16 -4.05
N ILE A 482 -1.67 8.70 -5.31
CA ILE A 482 -1.53 9.59 -6.47
C ILE A 482 -2.86 10.31 -6.71
N MET A 483 -3.99 9.63 -6.56
CA MET A 483 -5.32 10.25 -6.61
C MET A 483 -5.49 11.31 -5.50
N GLU A 484 -5.14 11.01 -4.26
CA GLU A 484 -5.20 11.95 -3.13
C GLU A 484 -4.29 13.18 -3.36
N PHE A 485 -3.08 12.95 -3.88
CA PHE A 485 -2.18 14.04 -4.27
C PHE A 485 -2.76 14.91 -5.38
N CYS A 486 -3.27 14.29 -6.44
CA CYS A 486 -3.93 14.99 -7.55
C CYS A 486 -5.13 15.82 -7.06
N ALA A 487 -5.94 15.27 -6.15
CA ALA A 487 -7.06 15.98 -5.54
C ALA A 487 -6.58 17.17 -4.70
N SER A 488 -5.48 17.03 -3.97
CA SER A 488 -4.85 18.10 -3.18
C SER A 488 -4.35 19.24 -4.08
N VAL A 489 -3.70 18.92 -5.20
CA VAL A 489 -3.26 19.91 -6.20
C VAL A 489 -4.47 20.66 -6.78
N PHE A 490 -5.58 19.98 -7.09
CA PHE A 490 -6.79 20.65 -7.55
C PHE A 490 -7.38 21.57 -6.48
N ALA A 491 -7.50 21.07 -5.24
CA ALA A 491 -8.04 21.83 -4.12
C ALA A 491 -7.24 23.11 -3.90
N TYR A 492 -5.91 22.99 -3.84
CA TYR A 492 -4.99 24.12 -3.70
C TYR A 492 -5.10 25.13 -4.84
N ASN A 493 -5.27 24.71 -6.09
CA ASN A 493 -5.30 25.66 -7.22
C ASN A 493 -6.68 26.26 -7.51
N CYS A 494 -7.78 25.61 -7.09
CA CYS A 494 -9.12 25.94 -7.58
C CYS A 494 -10.15 26.29 -6.49
N LEU A 495 -9.98 25.78 -5.26
CA LEU A 495 -10.95 25.98 -4.19
C LEU A 495 -10.54 27.15 -3.28
N SER A 496 -11.53 27.78 -2.63
CA SER A 496 -11.26 28.73 -1.54
C SER A 496 -10.96 27.99 -0.24
N SER A 497 -10.24 28.64 0.67
CA SER A 497 -9.88 28.06 1.97
C SER A 497 -11.11 27.56 2.75
N ASP A 498 -12.25 28.28 2.69
CA ASP A 498 -13.52 27.84 3.30
C ASP A 498 -14.06 26.54 2.70
N LYS A 499 -14.01 26.38 1.37
CA LYS A 499 -14.47 25.15 0.69
C LYS A 499 -13.59 23.95 1.03
N ILE A 500 -12.28 24.18 1.15
CA ILE A 500 -11.33 23.14 1.58
C ILE A 500 -11.67 22.69 3.00
N MET A 501 -11.87 23.64 3.91
CA MET A 501 -12.10 23.38 5.33
C MET A 501 -13.50 22.85 5.66
N THR A 502 -14.50 23.10 4.83
CA THR A 502 -15.86 22.54 5.00
C THR A 502 -16.00 21.13 4.44
N ASN A 503 -15.12 20.73 3.52
CA ASN A 503 -15.17 19.41 2.92
C ASN A 503 -14.49 18.37 3.83
N LYS A 504 -15.32 17.56 4.51
CA LYS A 504 -14.84 16.48 5.41
C LYS A 504 -13.89 15.49 4.72
N LYS A 505 -14.08 15.22 3.41
CA LYS A 505 -13.21 14.31 2.65
C LYS A 505 -11.82 14.88 2.38
N LEU A 506 -11.67 16.20 2.39
CA LEU A 506 -10.36 16.84 2.24
C LEU A 506 -9.59 16.95 3.57
N LYS A 507 -10.22 16.65 4.73
CA LYS A 507 -9.54 16.72 6.04
C LYS A 507 -8.26 15.87 6.06
N SER A 508 -8.29 14.68 5.46
CA SER A 508 -7.13 13.78 5.34
C SER A 508 -6.03 14.29 4.39
N CYS A 509 -6.35 15.24 3.52
CA CYS A 509 -5.44 15.83 2.54
C CYS A 509 -4.92 17.22 2.96
N LEU A 510 -5.37 17.77 4.10
CA LEU A 510 -5.05 19.14 4.52
C LEU A 510 -3.55 19.37 4.68
N SER A 511 -2.82 18.43 5.28
CA SER A 511 -1.37 18.54 5.44
C SER A 511 -0.66 18.66 4.10
N MET A 512 -1.10 17.87 3.11
CA MET A 512 -0.60 17.92 1.74
C MET A 512 -0.96 19.22 1.01
N ILE A 513 -2.19 19.73 1.19
CA ILE A 513 -2.61 21.02 0.63
C ILE A 513 -1.78 22.17 1.21
N CYS A 514 -1.51 22.14 2.52
CA CYS A 514 -0.61 23.11 3.17
C CYS A 514 0.83 22.98 2.65
N GLY A 515 1.31 21.75 2.43
CA GLY A 515 2.61 21.50 1.83
C GLY A 515 2.76 22.10 0.43
N LEU A 516 1.69 22.17 -0.36
CA LEU A 516 1.71 22.83 -1.67
C LEU A 516 1.94 24.35 -1.60
N ALA A 517 1.71 24.97 -0.44
CA ALA A 517 2.00 26.38 -0.19
C ALA A 517 3.48 26.64 0.16
N ASN A 518 4.30 25.60 0.27
CA ASN A 518 5.70 25.73 0.67
C ASN A 518 6.48 26.59 -0.34
N LYS A 519 7.06 27.69 0.17
CA LYS A 519 7.77 28.71 -0.63
C LYS A 519 9.24 28.40 -0.86
N ASN A 520 9.73 27.24 -0.40
CA ASN A 520 11.13 26.88 -0.58
C ASN A 520 11.48 26.80 -2.08
N GLN A 521 12.40 27.66 -2.53
CA GLN A 521 12.74 27.86 -3.94
C GLN A 521 13.27 26.60 -4.62
N ASN A 522 13.77 25.64 -3.83
CA ASN A 522 14.37 24.39 -4.30
C ASN A 522 13.38 23.22 -4.40
N SER A 523 12.09 23.40 -4.05
CA SER A 523 11.09 22.35 -4.16
C SER A 523 10.47 22.30 -5.57
N CYS A 524 10.18 21.09 -6.05
CA CYS A 524 9.40 20.84 -7.27
C CYS A 524 7.91 21.19 -7.11
N ILE A 525 7.46 21.52 -5.90
CA ILE A 525 6.09 21.93 -5.61
C ILE A 525 5.72 23.26 -6.29
N LYS A 526 6.68 24.19 -6.45
CA LYS A 526 6.45 25.51 -7.05
C LYS A 526 5.78 25.46 -8.43
N PHE A 527 6.03 24.38 -9.16
CA PHE A 527 5.47 24.18 -10.49
C PHE A 527 4.03 23.72 -10.49
N LEU A 528 3.55 23.16 -9.39
CA LEU A 528 2.16 22.74 -9.24
C LEU A 528 1.25 23.92 -8.88
N ASN A 529 1.78 25.14 -8.84
CA ASN A 529 0.99 26.37 -8.86
C ASN A 529 0.57 26.69 -10.31
N LEU A 530 -0.53 26.07 -10.74
CA LEU A 530 -1.04 26.13 -12.10
C LEU A 530 -1.83 27.41 -12.40
N ASN A 531 -2.17 28.20 -11.39
CA ASN A 531 -3.08 29.34 -11.52
C ASN A 531 -2.54 30.63 -10.85
N PRO A 532 -1.50 31.26 -11.41
CA PRO A 532 -0.84 32.42 -10.80
C PRO A 532 -1.74 33.67 -10.68
N SER A 533 -2.82 33.77 -11.46
CA SER A 533 -3.79 34.88 -11.40
C SER A 533 -4.68 34.82 -10.15
N LYS A 534 -4.94 33.62 -9.61
CA LYS A 534 -5.45 33.43 -8.26
C LYS A 534 -4.25 33.42 -7.31
N ASN A 535 -3.68 34.60 -7.07
CA ASN A 535 -2.72 34.79 -6.01
C ASN A 535 -3.37 34.40 -4.67
N PHE A 536 -3.18 33.15 -4.25
CA PHE A 536 -3.46 32.63 -2.91
C PHE A 536 -2.84 33.51 -1.80
N LEU A 537 -1.93 34.42 -2.17
CA LEU A 537 -1.38 35.47 -1.33
C LEU A 537 -2.40 36.50 -0.80
N LYS A 538 -3.63 36.58 -1.33
CA LYS A 538 -4.64 37.55 -0.84
C LYS A 538 -5.75 36.97 0.05
N GLU A 539 -6.02 35.67 -0.01
CA GLU A 539 -7.01 35.03 0.87
C GLU A 539 -6.27 34.06 1.81
N SER A 540 -6.35 34.35 3.10
CA SER A 540 -5.68 33.65 4.21
C SER A 540 -5.46 32.15 4.00
N LEU A 541 -4.19 31.74 4.18
CA LEU A 541 -3.68 30.38 4.21
C LEU A 541 -4.63 29.40 4.96
N PRO A 542 -4.77 28.14 4.51
CA PRO A 542 -5.48 27.10 5.26
C PRO A 542 -4.99 26.96 6.71
N LEU A 543 -3.70 27.19 6.99
CA LEU A 543 -3.12 27.19 8.33
C LEU A 543 -3.81 28.17 9.29
N PHE A 544 -4.16 29.37 8.84
CA PHE A 544 -4.85 30.35 9.68
C PHE A 544 -6.24 29.86 10.08
N LEU A 545 -6.99 29.28 9.13
CA LEU A 545 -8.32 28.73 9.42
C LEU A 545 -8.26 27.49 10.31
N ILE A 546 -7.23 26.64 10.14
CA ILE A 546 -6.98 25.50 11.04
C ILE A 546 -6.69 26.02 12.46
N PHE A 547 -5.82 27.02 12.60
CA PHE A 547 -5.48 27.64 13.88
C PHE A 547 -6.69 28.36 14.53
N ASP A 548 -7.51 29.06 13.75
CA ASP A 548 -8.72 29.71 14.25
C ASP A 548 -9.74 28.68 14.78
N ARG A 549 -9.94 27.58 14.07
CA ARG A 549 -10.81 26.48 14.51
C ARG A 549 -10.28 25.75 15.73
N LEU A 550 -8.97 25.51 15.78
CA LEU A 550 -8.25 25.01 16.95
C LEU A 550 -8.60 25.79 18.22
N SER A 551 -8.59 27.12 18.11
CA SER A 551 -8.89 28.00 19.25
C SER A 551 -10.36 28.05 19.65
N LYS A 552 -11.25 27.47 18.84
CA LYS A 552 -12.71 27.49 19.03
C LYS A 552 -13.32 26.11 19.29
N SER A 553 -12.57 25.03 19.08
CA SER A 553 -13.09 23.66 19.18
C SER A 553 -12.80 23.03 20.54
N ASP A 554 -13.78 22.32 21.11
CA ASP A 554 -13.59 21.48 22.30
C ASP A 554 -12.69 20.24 22.02
N ASP A 555 -12.51 19.88 20.75
CA ASP A 555 -11.74 18.73 20.27
C ASP A 555 -10.25 19.09 20.03
N PHE A 556 -9.57 19.52 21.10
CA PHE A 556 -8.23 20.12 21.04
C PHE A 556 -7.17 19.18 20.42
N ASN A 557 -7.22 17.87 20.71
CA ASN A 557 -6.15 16.94 20.33
C ASN A 557 -6.09 16.66 18.82
N ASP A 558 -7.23 16.45 18.18
CA ASP A 558 -7.34 16.11 16.76
C ASP A 558 -6.85 17.26 15.87
N TYR A 559 -7.28 18.48 16.18
CA TYR A 559 -6.90 19.66 15.42
C TYR A 559 -5.46 20.09 15.72
N HIS A 560 -4.92 19.76 16.91
CA HIS A 560 -3.55 20.11 17.27
C HIS A 560 -2.57 19.27 16.47
N SER A 561 -2.76 17.95 16.43
CA SER A 561 -1.95 17.06 15.58
C SER A 561 -2.00 17.50 14.11
N LEU A 562 -3.21 17.75 13.60
CA LEU A 562 -3.42 18.21 12.23
C LEU A 562 -2.71 19.54 11.93
N PHE A 563 -2.73 20.51 12.86
CA PHE A 563 -2.02 21.78 12.69
C PHE A 563 -0.51 21.59 12.63
N ILE A 564 0.05 20.76 13.53
CA ILE A 564 1.49 20.47 13.53
C ILE A 564 1.93 19.82 12.22
N GLU A 565 1.16 18.85 11.72
CA GLU A 565 1.44 18.24 10.42
C GLU A 565 1.37 19.25 9.28
N CYS A 566 0.33 20.07 9.23
CA CYS A 566 0.16 21.08 8.18
C CYS A 566 1.28 22.13 8.22
N PHE A 567 1.68 22.55 9.42
CA PHE A 567 2.74 23.53 9.64
C PHE A 567 4.12 22.98 9.23
N TYR A 568 4.38 21.70 9.52
CA TYR A 568 5.62 21.04 9.08
C TYR A 568 5.67 20.91 7.54
N GLU A 569 4.58 20.44 6.93
CA GLU A 569 4.52 20.25 5.47
C GLU A 569 4.65 21.57 4.70
N SER A 570 4.06 22.67 5.21
CA SER A 570 4.16 23.98 4.55
C SER A 570 5.57 24.57 4.57
N GLY A 571 6.48 24.03 5.37
CA GLY A 571 7.82 24.61 5.56
C GLY A 571 7.77 26.04 6.11
N SER A 572 6.68 26.40 6.79
CA SER A 572 6.49 27.73 7.35
C SER A 572 7.48 27.95 8.50
N SER A 573 8.07 29.15 8.55
CA SER A 573 8.82 29.59 9.73
C SER A 573 7.82 29.91 10.85
N PHE A 574 8.18 29.56 12.08
CA PHE A 574 7.34 29.83 13.25
C PHE A 574 7.15 31.34 13.46
N THR A 575 8.11 32.16 13.01
CA THR A 575 8.15 33.61 13.20
C THR A 575 7.28 34.37 12.18
N ASP A 576 7.43 34.15 10.87
CA ASP A 576 6.82 35.06 9.90
C ASP A 576 5.29 34.92 9.79
N GLU A 577 4.78 33.69 9.85
CA GLU A 577 3.34 33.44 9.66
C GLU A 577 2.55 33.52 10.96
N ILE A 578 3.06 33.00 12.09
CA ILE A 578 2.36 33.15 13.38
C ILE A 578 2.29 34.62 13.77
N ASN A 579 3.34 35.42 13.53
CA ASN A 579 3.26 36.86 13.78
C ASN A 579 2.14 37.51 12.95
N SER A 580 1.99 37.14 11.66
CA SER A 580 0.89 37.65 10.83
C SER A 580 -0.51 37.18 11.26
N ILE A 581 -0.60 35.95 11.81
CA ILE A 581 -1.83 35.31 12.29
C ILE A 581 -2.25 35.94 13.62
N VAL A 582 -1.29 36.21 14.49
CA VAL A 582 -1.49 36.81 15.81
C VAL A 582 -1.69 38.33 15.70
N ASP A 583 -0.99 39.02 14.79
CA ASP A 583 -1.16 40.46 14.55
C ASP A 583 -2.56 40.82 14.02
N LYS A 584 -3.28 39.88 13.40
CA LYS A 584 -4.70 40.05 13.03
C LYS A 584 -5.66 39.93 14.21
N ARG A 585 -5.22 39.39 15.35
CA ARG A 585 -6.00 39.38 16.60
C ARG A 585 -5.66 40.64 17.39
N VAL A 586 -6.51 41.65 17.27
CA VAL A 586 -6.41 42.99 17.89
C VAL A 586 -6.55 42.97 19.44
N SER A 587 -6.39 41.80 20.09
CA SER A 587 -6.36 41.71 21.55
C SER A 587 -5.84 40.33 21.97
N VAL A 588 -4.56 40.26 22.36
CA VAL A 588 -4.01 39.06 22.99
C VAL A 588 -4.46 39.05 24.45
N ARG A 589 -5.48 38.26 24.77
CA ARG A 589 -6.00 38.18 26.16
C ARG A 589 -5.03 37.45 27.08
N VAL A 590 -4.52 36.29 26.69
CA VAL A 590 -3.67 35.47 27.55
C VAL A 590 -2.40 35.05 26.81
N VAL A 591 -1.24 35.19 27.45
CA VAL A 591 0.06 34.68 26.98
C VAL A 591 0.60 33.72 28.04
N GLU A 592 1.04 32.52 27.63
CA GLU A 592 1.60 31.52 28.54
C GLU A 592 2.99 31.06 28.10
N PHE A 593 3.95 31.13 29.02
CA PHE A 593 5.30 30.58 28.87
C PHE A 593 5.44 29.35 29.76
N HIS A 594 5.79 28.21 29.16
CA HIS A 594 6.13 26.99 29.90
C HIS A 594 7.64 26.69 29.88
N ARG A 595 8.42 27.51 29.17
CA ARG A 595 9.87 27.40 29.05
C ARG A 595 10.49 28.77 28.76
N PRO A 596 11.77 28.98 29.09
CA PRO A 596 12.49 30.20 28.70
C PRO A 596 12.69 30.21 27.19
N THR A 597 12.14 31.21 26.48
CA THR A 597 12.28 31.32 25.01
C THR A 597 12.38 32.78 24.62
N LYS A 598 13.46 33.16 23.93
CA LYS A 598 13.62 34.51 23.38
C LYS A 598 12.80 34.62 22.08
N PHE A 599 11.92 35.62 22.03
CA PHE A 599 11.20 36.00 20.82
C PHE A 599 11.81 37.31 20.31
N GLU A 600 12.72 37.22 19.36
CA GLU A 600 13.50 38.39 18.90
C GLU A 600 12.68 39.36 18.03
N GLU A 601 11.56 38.92 17.46
CA GLU A 601 10.84 39.66 16.41
C GLU A 601 9.34 39.90 16.65
N TRP A 602 8.73 39.29 17.68
CA TRP A 602 7.30 39.43 17.96
C TRP A 602 7.04 40.12 19.30
N LYS A 603 6.29 41.22 19.27
CA LYS A 603 5.71 41.87 20.46
C LYS A 603 4.26 42.25 20.15
N PRO A 604 3.30 41.92 21.02
CA PRO A 604 1.92 42.37 20.84
C PRO A 604 1.86 43.91 20.86
N LYS A 605 1.11 44.48 19.91
CA LYS A 605 0.92 45.94 19.80
C LYS A 605 -0.03 46.50 20.87
N ASP A 606 -0.88 45.63 21.44
CA ASP A 606 -1.89 45.94 22.44
C ASP A 606 -1.56 45.30 23.81
N LYS A 607 -2.27 45.75 24.86
CA LYS A 607 -2.12 45.21 26.23
C LYS A 607 -2.51 43.73 26.31
N ILE A 608 -1.74 42.95 27.08
CA ILE A 608 -2.01 41.56 27.43
C ILE A 608 -2.91 41.54 28.69
N GLU A 609 -4.08 40.90 28.65
CA GLU A 609 -4.93 40.83 29.86
C GLU A 609 -4.27 39.98 30.96
N VAL A 610 -3.72 38.81 30.61
CA VAL A 610 -3.06 37.88 31.54
C VAL A 610 -1.79 37.31 30.94
N LEU A 611 -0.65 37.48 31.62
CA LEU A 611 0.62 36.83 31.30
C LEU A 611 0.88 35.72 32.34
N ARG A 612 1.03 34.47 31.90
CA ARG A 612 1.43 33.34 32.74
C ARG A 612 2.85 32.90 32.36
N ILE A 613 3.73 32.79 33.34
CA ILE A 613 5.08 32.26 33.17
C ILE A 613 5.25 31.13 34.17
N SER A 614 5.33 29.90 33.68
CA SER A 614 5.56 28.69 34.47
C SER A 614 6.91 28.10 34.11
N ILE A 615 7.92 28.40 34.93
CA ILE A 615 9.31 27.98 34.74
C ILE A 615 9.86 27.27 35.98
N SER A 616 9.00 26.52 36.68
CA SER A 616 9.38 25.76 37.88
C SER A 616 10.51 24.78 37.63
N ASP A 617 10.68 24.32 36.39
CA ASP A 617 11.66 23.29 36.01
C ASP A 617 12.96 23.91 35.44
N TYR A 618 13.07 25.24 35.41
CA TYR A 618 14.20 25.95 34.82
C TYR A 618 14.82 26.96 35.80
N LEU A 619 16.05 26.68 36.23
CA LEU A 619 16.84 27.63 37.01
C LEU A 619 17.42 28.71 36.09
N LEU A 620 16.92 29.94 36.21
CA LEU A 620 17.38 31.10 35.44
C LEU A 620 18.19 32.05 36.31
N THR A 621 19.13 32.78 35.71
CA THR A 621 19.72 33.95 36.36
C THR A 621 18.79 35.15 36.24
N LYS A 622 19.00 36.17 37.08
CA LYS A 622 18.27 37.45 36.99
C LYS A 622 18.33 38.05 35.60
N LYS A 623 19.53 38.04 34.99
CA LYS A 623 19.78 38.60 33.67
C LYS A 623 19.01 37.86 32.58
N ASP A 624 18.98 36.52 32.65
CA ASP A 624 18.22 35.72 31.68
C ASP A 624 16.72 35.99 31.80
N PHE A 625 16.21 36.13 33.02
CA PHE A 625 14.81 36.46 33.24
C PHE A 625 14.46 37.86 32.69
N GLU A 626 15.30 38.87 32.97
CA GLU A 626 15.14 40.23 32.48
C GLU A 626 15.17 40.30 30.93
N GLU A 627 16.10 39.59 30.29
CA GLU A 627 16.18 39.56 28.83
C GLU A 627 15.01 38.84 28.16
N ILE A 628 14.50 37.75 28.77
CA ILE A 628 13.48 36.89 28.15
C ILE A 628 12.06 37.40 28.41
N PHE A 629 11.74 37.72 29.67
CA PHE A 629 10.35 37.90 30.11
C PHE A 629 9.97 39.36 30.38
N PHE A 630 10.91 40.21 30.78
CA PHE A 630 10.61 41.61 31.11
C PHE A 630 9.89 42.38 30.00
N PRO A 631 10.26 42.23 28.71
CA PRO A 631 9.54 42.86 27.61
C PRO A 631 8.04 42.50 27.53
N TRP A 632 7.63 41.37 28.12
CA TRP A 632 6.25 40.89 28.19
C TRP A 632 5.53 41.37 29.44
N VAL A 633 6.24 41.43 30.56
CA VAL A 633 5.72 41.86 31.87
C VAL A 633 5.21 43.29 31.80
N ASP A 634 5.90 44.17 31.06
CA ASP A 634 5.47 45.57 30.89
C ASP A 634 4.20 45.75 30.05
N LEU A 635 3.82 44.73 29.27
CA LEU A 635 2.64 44.77 28.42
C LEU A 635 1.38 44.17 29.09
N CYS A 636 1.51 43.55 30.27
CA CYS A 636 0.41 42.80 30.89
C CYS A 636 -0.34 43.56 32.00
N GLU A 637 -1.64 43.27 32.15
CA GLU A 637 -2.47 43.77 33.25
C GLU A 637 -2.51 42.80 34.45
N GLU A 638 -2.47 41.49 34.20
CA GLU A 638 -2.38 40.45 35.22
C GLU A 638 -1.14 39.56 34.99
N LEU A 639 -0.35 39.34 36.04
CA LEU A 639 0.87 38.51 35.98
C LEU A 639 0.76 37.28 36.88
N VAL A 640 0.88 36.09 36.29
CA VAL A 640 0.97 34.81 37.01
C VAL A 640 2.34 34.20 36.81
N LEU A 641 3.11 34.05 37.88
CA LEU A 641 4.44 33.42 37.86
C LEU A 641 4.41 32.10 38.63
N ARG A 642 5.05 31.05 38.09
CA ARG A 642 5.53 29.89 38.84
C ARG A 642 7.03 29.78 38.63
N LEU A 643 7.77 29.92 39.71
CA LEU A 643 9.21 30.07 39.72
C LEU A 643 9.89 28.79 40.24
N HIS A 644 11.10 28.50 39.73
CA HIS A 644 11.97 27.48 40.29
C HIS A 644 12.36 27.85 41.73
N ASP A 645 12.44 26.86 42.62
CA ASP A 645 12.63 27.07 44.06
C ASP A 645 14.00 27.69 44.42
N ASP A 646 15.00 27.46 43.58
CA ASP A 646 16.38 27.93 43.77
C ASP A 646 16.69 29.32 43.19
N ILE A 647 15.68 30.07 42.72
CA ILE A 647 15.89 31.45 42.27
C ILE A 647 16.35 32.35 43.43
N ASP A 648 17.41 33.13 43.21
CA ASP A 648 18.06 34.02 44.19
C ASP A 648 17.58 35.49 44.12
N PHE A 649 16.90 35.87 43.03
CA PHE A 649 16.40 37.24 42.80
C PHE A 649 14.90 37.43 43.09
N PHE A 650 14.26 36.54 43.87
CA PHE A 650 12.82 36.64 44.18
C PHE A 650 12.39 38.02 44.70
N LYS A 651 13.24 38.67 45.51
CA LYS A 651 12.97 40.01 46.08
C LYS A 651 12.88 41.11 45.03
N ASP A 652 13.49 40.94 43.86
CA ASP A 652 13.49 41.94 42.80
C ASP A 652 12.13 41.99 42.07
N PHE A 653 11.34 40.91 42.07
CA PHE A 653 10.00 40.90 41.49
C PHE A 653 9.06 41.95 42.10
N TYR A 654 9.18 42.20 43.41
CA TYR A 654 8.40 43.25 44.06
C TYR A 654 8.75 44.66 43.55
N LYS A 655 10.02 44.91 43.22
CA LYS A 655 10.45 46.19 42.65
C LYS A 655 9.94 46.32 41.21
N TRP A 656 10.05 45.25 40.44
CA TRP A 656 9.59 45.21 39.06
C TRP A 656 8.08 45.45 38.96
N ILE A 657 7.28 44.72 39.73
CA ILE A 657 5.82 44.86 39.74
C ILE A 657 5.39 46.28 40.14
N ARG A 658 6.10 46.93 41.08
CA ARG A 658 5.82 48.33 41.47
C ARG A 658 6.07 49.35 40.38
N HIS A 659 6.92 49.05 39.41
CA HIS A 659 7.29 49.95 38.32
C HIS A 659 6.57 49.64 37.00
N SER A 660 5.75 48.59 36.95
CA SER A 660 4.96 48.18 35.77
C SER A 660 3.46 48.46 35.96
N ASN A 661 2.68 48.40 34.87
CA ASN A 661 1.23 48.66 34.86
C ASN A 661 0.36 47.48 35.34
N ILE A 662 0.89 46.62 36.21
CA ILE A 662 0.26 45.36 36.61
C ILE A 662 -0.80 45.63 37.68
N LYS A 663 -2.06 45.30 37.36
CA LYS A 663 -3.21 45.47 38.26
C LYS A 663 -3.36 44.29 39.22
N LYS A 664 -3.03 43.07 38.79
CA LYS A 664 -3.15 41.84 39.58
C LYS A 664 -1.92 40.97 39.41
N PHE A 665 -1.48 40.30 40.47
CA PHE A 665 -0.44 39.30 40.33
C PHE A 665 -0.62 38.09 41.24
N LYS A 666 -0.08 36.96 40.79
CA LYS A 666 0.06 35.72 41.55
C LYS A 666 1.44 35.11 41.28
N ILE A 667 2.28 34.99 42.29
CA ILE A 667 3.60 34.36 42.21
C ILE A 667 3.59 33.10 43.06
N ASN A 668 3.87 31.95 42.46
CA ASN A 668 4.14 30.71 43.16
C ASN A 668 5.66 30.50 43.26
N TYR A 669 6.17 30.39 44.47
CA TYR A 669 7.60 30.17 44.74
C TYR A 669 7.74 29.35 46.03
N ARG A 670 8.49 28.24 45.99
CA ARG A 670 8.68 27.31 47.12
C ARG A 670 7.37 26.81 47.71
N GLY A 671 6.42 26.47 46.83
CA GLY A 671 5.08 26.01 47.20
C GLY A 671 4.20 27.07 47.87
N LYS A 672 4.64 28.34 47.96
CA LYS A 672 3.87 29.44 48.53
C LYS A 672 3.31 30.33 47.42
N ASP A 673 2.03 30.68 47.56
CA ASP A 673 1.34 31.63 46.69
C ASP A 673 1.42 33.04 47.30
N PHE A 674 2.06 33.96 46.59
CA PHE A 674 2.07 35.39 46.86
C PHE A 674 1.10 36.06 45.89
N ARG A 675 0.11 36.80 46.38
CA ARG A 675 -0.89 37.49 45.55
C ARG A 675 -1.10 38.91 46.02
N ASN A 676 -1.53 39.78 45.12
CA ASN A 676 -2.06 41.09 45.44
C ASN A 676 -3.54 41.13 45.06
N LEU A 677 -4.37 41.68 45.95
CA LEU A 677 -5.75 42.08 45.66
C LEU A 677 -5.74 43.56 45.29
#